data_AF-A0AAF0Q6W0-F1
#
_entry.id   AF-A0AAF0Q6W0-F1
#
_cell.length_a   1.000
_cell.length_b   1.000
_cell.length_c   1.000
_cell.angle_alpha   90.00
_cell.angle_beta   90.00
_cell.angle_gamma   90.00
#
_symmetry.space_group_name_H-M   'P 1'
#
loop_
_entity.id
_entity.type
_entity.pdbx_description
1 polymer ?
#
loop_
_entity_poly.entity_id
_entity_poly.type
_entity_poly.pdbx_seq_one_letter_code
_entity_poly.pdbx_strand_id
1 'polypeptide(L)'
;MSFKINLLICFFILHLWAAAGHKIGIYEIKKGDFSVKVTNYGARIISVLLPDKNGKIGDVVLGYDTIGEYVNDTSSFGAIVGRVANRIGGARFTLNGTLYKLIANDGENTLHGGPKGFGHVVWKVSKYKKDGPHPRITLTYHSTDGEQGFPGDLLASVTYALEDPYKLSVVMKAKALNKATPVNLAQHAYWNLGGHNSGDVLSNDVQIFASHITPLDQHFIPTGKIAPVKNTPYDFLKPRKVGSQFKKLQNGYDINYPLDSTEKLKPTAIVHDKKSGRVMSLQTTAPAVQLYTANTLVKKGKGGFVYQPYSAICLETQGFPDAVNHPNFPSTILTMPSKINLLICVFILHLWAVISVTGQNVGVYEIKKGDFSVKVTNYGARIISVFLPDKHGEIGDVVLGYDTIEEYKNDTTSFGALLGRVANRIGGAQFTMNGTLYKLVANDGANTLHGGIKGFSRVVWNVSKYQQDGPYPHITLTYHSADGEEGFPGDLLVSVTYALKNPYKLSVVMKATTLNKATPVNLAQHSYWNLGGHNSGDILSNVVQIFASHITPVDQSLIPTGEISPVKNTPYDFLKPREVGSQIKELQSGYDINYVVDSTEKMKPVAIVYDEKSGRVMDVQASAPGVQFYTANSLNQKGKGGYVYQPHAALCFETQGFPDAVNHPNFPSTIVTPEKAYVHKMLYTFSIMKYWNSY
;
A
#
# COMPACT_ATOMS: atom_id res chain seq x y z
N MET A 1 51.13 33.61 33.94
CA MET A 1 50.99 32.14 33.81
C MET A 1 49.57 31.87 33.33
N SER A 2 49.45 31.20 32.19
CA SER A 2 48.27 31.08 31.32
C SER A 2 47.11 30.31 31.95
N PHE A 3 45.86 30.76 31.74
CA PHE A 3 44.70 29.88 31.65
C PHE A 3 43.79 30.28 30.48
N LYS A 4 43.53 29.30 29.61
CA LYS A 4 42.70 29.36 28.41
C LYS A 4 41.21 29.45 28.78
N ILE A 5 40.45 30.30 28.06
CA ILE A 5 38.99 30.20 27.94
C ILE A 5 38.66 30.02 26.45
N ASN A 6 37.93 28.95 26.14
CA ASN A 6 37.38 28.65 24.82
C ASN A 6 36.24 29.62 24.50
N LEU A 7 36.32 30.25 23.32
CA LEU A 7 35.31 31.15 22.78
C LEU A 7 34.24 30.33 22.03
N LEU A 8 33.03 30.28 22.57
CA LEU A 8 31.84 29.76 21.90
C LEU A 8 31.22 30.90 21.07
N ILE A 9 31.31 30.83 19.74
CA ILE A 9 30.76 31.83 18.83
C ILE A 9 29.28 31.52 18.59
N CYS A 10 28.39 32.36 19.15
CA CYS A 10 26.96 32.37 18.85
C CYS A 10 26.71 32.91 17.42
N PHE A 11 25.97 32.14 16.62
CA PHE A 11 25.49 32.54 15.29
C PHE A 11 24.43 33.65 15.40
N PHE A 12 24.68 34.77 14.73
CA PHE A 12 23.73 35.85 14.51
C PHE A 12 22.60 35.42 13.54
N ILE A 13 21.35 35.60 13.96
CA ILE A 13 20.15 35.47 13.12
C ILE A 13 19.90 36.83 12.43
N LEU A 14 20.14 36.90 11.11
CA LEU A 14 19.70 38.04 10.30
C LEU A 14 18.17 38.06 10.22
N HIS A 15 17.56 39.14 10.71
CA HIS A 15 16.12 39.39 10.66
C HIS A 15 15.77 40.22 9.42
N LEU A 16 15.19 39.59 8.41
CA LEU A 16 14.52 40.29 7.31
C LEU A 16 13.02 40.41 7.61
N TRP A 17 12.54 41.64 7.73
CA TRP A 17 11.13 41.97 7.96
C TRP A 17 10.31 41.78 6.66
N ALA A 18 9.16 41.10 6.77
CA ALA A 18 8.17 40.97 5.70
C ALA A 18 6.83 41.57 6.14
N ALA A 19 6.15 42.22 5.19
CA ALA A 19 5.01 43.14 5.35
C ALA A 19 3.66 42.53 5.86
N ALA A 20 3.68 41.48 6.68
CA ALA A 20 2.47 40.89 7.27
C ALA A 20 2.66 40.34 8.70
N GLY A 21 3.73 40.71 9.41
CA GLY A 21 3.91 40.38 10.84
C GLY A 21 4.18 38.89 11.16
N HIS A 22 4.41 38.04 10.16
CA HIS A 22 4.81 36.64 10.35
C HIS A 22 6.29 36.44 10.04
N LYS A 23 7.03 35.88 11.00
CA LYS A 23 8.44 35.54 10.84
C LYS A 23 8.59 34.44 9.77
N ILE A 24 9.48 34.66 8.79
CA ILE A 24 9.81 33.62 7.80
C ILE A 24 10.74 32.61 8.48
N GLY A 25 10.48 31.31 8.28
CA GLY A 25 11.22 30.24 8.91
C GLY A 25 11.30 28.98 8.05
N ILE A 26 12.15 28.06 8.50
CA ILE A 26 12.30 26.70 7.96
C ILE A 26 11.82 25.73 9.05
N TYR A 27 11.00 24.76 8.65
CA TYR A 27 10.37 23.78 9.52
C TYR A 27 10.69 22.39 9.00
N GLU A 28 11.17 21.51 9.87
CA GLU A 28 11.45 20.12 9.53
C GLU A 28 10.37 19.22 10.11
N ILE A 29 9.84 18.30 9.30
CA ILE A 29 9.09 17.13 9.78
C ILE A 29 9.93 15.89 9.50
N LYS A 30 10.06 15.00 10.49
CA LYS A 30 10.96 13.85 10.42
C LYS A 30 10.35 12.59 11.01
N LYS A 31 10.54 11.46 10.31
CA LYS A 31 10.10 10.13 10.70
C LYS A 31 11.20 9.12 10.36
N GLY A 32 11.93 8.66 11.38
CA GLY A 32 13.11 7.82 11.17
C GLY A 32 14.19 8.55 10.36
N ASP A 33 14.61 7.94 9.26
CA ASP A 33 15.57 8.46 8.28
C ASP A 33 14.91 9.24 7.13
N PHE A 34 13.58 9.39 7.15
CA PHE A 34 12.83 10.25 6.24
C PHE A 34 12.63 11.66 6.82
N SER A 35 13.12 12.69 6.14
CA SER A 35 12.97 14.09 6.58
C SER A 35 12.52 15.00 5.43
N VAL A 36 11.60 15.92 5.73
CA VAL A 36 11.14 16.95 4.80
C VAL A 36 11.26 18.32 5.47
N LYS A 37 11.96 19.25 4.81
CA LYS A 37 12.03 20.65 5.23
C LYS A 37 11.11 21.50 4.38
N VAL A 38 10.34 22.37 5.03
CA VAL A 38 9.38 23.29 4.44
C VAL A 38 9.69 24.70 4.91
N THR A 39 9.63 25.71 4.04
CA THR A 39 9.58 27.12 4.48
C THR A 39 8.17 27.68 4.33
N ASN A 40 7.79 28.58 5.23
CA ASN A 40 6.49 29.26 5.14
C ASN A 40 6.47 30.37 4.08
N TYR A 41 7.59 30.73 3.45
CA TYR A 41 7.57 31.53 2.23
C TYR A 41 7.17 30.65 1.03
N GLY A 42 6.01 30.90 0.44
CA GLY A 42 5.44 30.10 -0.63
C GLY A 42 5.01 28.68 -0.25
N ALA A 43 4.97 28.39 1.06
CA ALA A 43 4.78 27.05 1.61
C ALA A 43 5.68 25.98 0.94
N ARG A 44 6.94 26.33 0.63
CA ARG A 44 7.82 25.53 -0.24
C ARG A 44 8.36 24.30 0.44
N ILE A 45 8.38 23.16 -0.25
CA ILE A 45 9.30 22.05 0.07
C ILE A 45 10.71 22.45 -0.36
N ILE A 46 11.65 22.48 0.58
CA ILE A 46 13.04 22.87 0.29
C ILE A 46 14.02 21.72 0.45
N SER A 47 13.64 20.61 1.07
CA SER A 47 14.48 19.42 1.21
C SER A 47 13.63 18.18 1.43
N VAL A 48 14.01 17.06 0.79
CA VAL A 48 13.41 15.73 1.00
C VAL A 48 14.55 14.73 1.10
N LEU A 49 14.87 14.29 2.32
CA LEU A 49 15.97 13.39 2.65
C LEU A 49 15.46 11.97 2.86
N LEU A 50 16.07 11.01 2.16
CA LEU A 50 15.80 9.57 2.30
C LEU A 50 16.99 8.73 1.81
N PRO A 51 17.13 7.47 2.24
CA PRO A 51 18.22 6.60 1.80
C PRO A 51 18.13 6.26 0.31
N ASP A 52 19.28 5.92 -0.28
CA ASP A 52 19.39 5.17 -1.52
C ASP A 52 19.52 3.66 -1.23
N LYS A 53 19.69 2.82 -2.27
CA LYS A 53 19.81 1.36 -2.13
C LYS A 53 20.98 0.89 -1.27
N ASN A 54 21.94 1.77 -0.99
CA ASN A 54 23.11 1.51 -0.14
C ASN A 54 22.95 2.16 1.26
N GLY A 55 21.77 2.69 1.59
CA GLY A 55 21.50 3.38 2.84
C GLY A 55 22.02 4.83 2.90
N LYS A 56 22.57 5.38 1.81
CA LYS A 56 23.07 6.75 1.79
C LYS A 56 21.93 7.75 1.69
N ILE A 57 21.78 8.59 2.71
CA ILE A 57 20.79 9.68 2.71
C ILE A 57 21.16 10.74 1.66
N GLY A 58 20.20 11.15 0.84
CA GLY A 58 20.36 12.21 -0.15
C GLY A 58 19.12 13.09 -0.24
N ASP A 59 19.31 14.36 -0.56
CA ASP A 59 18.21 15.29 -0.83
C ASP A 59 17.76 15.18 -2.28
N VAL A 60 16.52 14.75 -2.49
CA VAL A 60 15.97 14.45 -3.83
C VAL A 60 15.17 15.59 -4.45
N VAL A 61 15.22 16.80 -3.86
CA VAL A 61 14.61 17.99 -4.47
C VAL A 61 15.64 19.10 -4.68
N LEU A 62 15.50 19.82 -5.80
CA LEU A 62 16.32 21.00 -6.07
C LEU A 62 15.87 22.17 -5.20
N GLY A 63 16.75 23.16 -5.04
CA GLY A 63 16.42 24.38 -4.32
C GLY A 63 17.65 25.20 -3.94
N TYR A 64 17.53 25.93 -2.85
CA TYR A 64 18.57 26.81 -2.31
C TYR A 64 18.82 26.52 -0.83
N ASP A 65 19.95 27.00 -0.32
CA ASP A 65 20.34 26.82 1.08
C ASP A 65 19.68 27.86 2.00
N THR A 66 19.34 29.04 1.46
CA THR A 66 18.82 30.16 2.25
C THR A 66 17.45 30.65 1.75
N ILE A 67 16.65 31.18 2.68
CA ILE A 67 15.36 31.82 2.37
C ILE A 67 15.55 33.02 1.41
N GLY A 68 16.63 33.79 1.56
CA GLY A 68 16.89 34.97 0.74
C GLY A 68 17.01 34.65 -0.75
N GLU A 69 17.60 33.49 -1.08
CA GLU A 69 17.67 33.01 -2.46
C GLU A 69 16.28 32.68 -3.02
N TYR A 70 15.40 32.04 -2.22
CA TYR A 70 14.01 31.79 -2.63
C TYR A 70 13.20 33.07 -2.83
N VAL A 71 13.44 34.12 -2.05
CA VAL A 71 12.75 35.42 -2.16
C VAL A 71 13.18 36.17 -3.42
N ASN A 72 14.47 36.06 -3.80
CA ASN A 72 15.04 36.79 -4.93
C ASN A 72 15.00 36.00 -6.25
N ASP A 73 14.50 34.76 -6.23
CA ASP A 73 14.41 33.91 -7.40
C ASP A 73 12.99 33.82 -7.94
N THR A 74 12.89 33.74 -9.26
CA THR A 74 11.62 33.61 -9.99
C THR A 74 11.22 32.15 -10.21
N SER A 75 12.07 31.19 -9.84
CA SER A 75 11.76 29.77 -10.03
C SER A 75 10.83 29.27 -8.92
N SER A 76 9.84 28.48 -9.30
CA SER A 76 8.86 27.91 -8.38
C SER A 76 9.40 26.74 -7.54
N PHE A 77 10.72 26.65 -7.29
CA PHE A 77 11.32 25.53 -6.56
C PHE A 77 10.56 25.21 -5.27
N GLY A 78 9.87 24.07 -5.29
CA GLY A 78 9.16 23.52 -4.15
C GLY A 78 7.83 24.19 -3.78
N ALA A 79 7.44 25.27 -4.45
CA ALA A 79 6.34 26.13 -4.03
C ALA A 79 4.96 25.49 -4.15
N ILE A 80 4.03 25.97 -3.34
CA ILE A 80 2.61 25.88 -3.68
C ILE A 80 2.29 27.02 -4.64
N VAL A 81 1.94 26.68 -5.88
CA VAL A 81 1.54 27.62 -6.92
C VAL A 81 0.02 27.79 -6.92
N GLY A 82 -0.44 29.02 -7.15
CA GLY A 82 -1.84 29.43 -7.05
C GLY A 82 -1.99 30.95 -7.10
N ARG A 83 -3.18 31.54 -7.22
CA ARG A 83 -4.51 30.93 -7.07
C ARG A 83 -4.88 29.91 -8.15
N VAL A 84 -4.35 30.08 -9.36
CA VAL A 84 -4.45 29.12 -10.47
C VAL A 84 -3.04 28.75 -10.92
N ALA A 85 -2.69 27.47 -10.78
CA ALA A 85 -1.47 26.86 -11.29
C ALA A 85 -1.47 26.79 -12.82
N ASN A 86 -0.28 26.79 -13.40
CA ASN A 86 -0.04 26.85 -14.83
C ASN A 86 -0.62 28.16 -15.45
N ARG A 87 -0.85 28.16 -16.76
CA ARG A 87 -1.18 29.37 -17.53
C ARG A 87 -2.68 29.65 -17.61
N ILE A 88 -3.02 30.93 -17.67
CA ILE A 88 -4.29 31.48 -18.14
C ILE A 88 -4.00 32.36 -19.36
N GLY A 89 -4.62 32.03 -20.50
CA GLY A 89 -4.43 32.68 -21.79
C GLY A 89 -4.82 34.16 -21.78
N GLY A 90 -3.96 35.02 -22.31
CA GLY A 90 -4.18 36.47 -22.40
C GLY A 90 -4.37 37.17 -21.06
N ALA A 91 -3.95 36.52 -19.96
CA ALA A 91 -4.09 37.01 -18.59
C ALA A 91 -5.53 37.46 -18.28
N ARG A 92 -6.53 36.72 -18.74
CA ARG A 92 -7.95 37.08 -18.56
C ARG A 92 -8.86 35.87 -18.61
N PHE A 93 -10.03 36.00 -18.01
CA PHE A 93 -11.13 35.05 -18.14
C PHE A 93 -12.47 35.74 -17.88
N THR A 94 -13.56 35.14 -18.31
CA THR A 94 -14.92 35.63 -18.04
C THR A 94 -15.60 34.73 -17.02
N LEU A 95 -16.17 35.31 -15.96
CA LEU A 95 -16.94 34.59 -14.95
C LEU A 95 -18.24 35.34 -14.68
N ASN A 96 -19.38 34.66 -14.89
CA ASN A 96 -20.73 35.22 -14.74
C ASN A 96 -20.94 36.52 -15.55
N GLY A 97 -20.42 36.57 -16.78
CA GLY A 97 -20.51 37.73 -17.67
C GLY A 97 -19.52 38.86 -17.39
N THR A 98 -18.77 38.80 -16.29
CA THR A 98 -17.73 39.79 -15.96
C THR A 98 -16.37 39.33 -16.49
N LEU A 99 -15.72 40.19 -17.26
CA LEU A 99 -14.33 40.00 -17.70
C LEU A 99 -13.37 40.39 -16.56
N TYR A 100 -12.57 39.43 -16.11
CA TYR A 100 -11.49 39.65 -15.15
C TYR A 100 -10.15 39.73 -15.89
N LYS A 101 -9.37 40.77 -15.61
CA LYS A 101 -7.99 40.92 -16.08
C LYS A 101 -7.03 40.57 -14.93
N LEU A 102 -6.11 39.67 -15.21
CA LEU A 102 -5.05 39.22 -14.33
C LEU A 102 -3.75 39.96 -14.63
N ILE A 103 -2.79 39.85 -13.71
CA ILE A 103 -1.46 40.44 -13.92
C ILE A 103 -0.58 39.44 -14.68
N ALA A 104 -0.24 39.79 -15.92
CA ALA A 104 0.64 38.98 -16.76
C ALA A 104 2.08 38.92 -16.19
N ASN A 105 2.69 37.74 -16.29
CA ASN A 105 4.08 37.47 -15.90
C ASN A 105 4.78 36.45 -16.82
N ASP A 106 4.11 36.03 -17.91
CA ASP A 106 4.66 35.14 -18.92
C ASP A 106 4.16 35.58 -20.31
N GLY A 107 4.84 36.56 -20.90
CA GLY A 107 4.34 37.27 -22.08
C GLY A 107 3.01 37.95 -21.80
N GLU A 108 2.01 37.68 -22.63
CA GLU A 108 0.63 38.17 -22.45
C GLU A 108 -0.20 37.30 -21.50
N ASN A 109 0.36 36.19 -21.01
CA ASN A 109 -0.34 35.22 -20.16
C ASN A 109 -0.04 35.45 -18.67
N THR A 110 -0.93 34.93 -17.82
CA THR A 110 -0.66 34.80 -16.37
C THR A 110 -0.23 33.37 -16.08
N LEU A 111 0.90 33.19 -15.41
CA LEU A 111 1.47 31.91 -15.01
C LEU A 111 1.51 31.79 -13.49
N HIS A 112 1.04 30.65 -12.96
CA HIS A 112 1.13 30.29 -11.54
C HIS A 112 0.50 31.31 -10.57
N GLY A 113 -0.55 31.99 -11.02
CA GLY A 113 -1.30 32.98 -10.24
C GLY A 113 -0.73 34.40 -10.25
N GLY A 114 0.26 34.68 -11.11
CA GLY A 114 0.81 36.02 -11.32
C GLY A 114 2.12 36.29 -10.58
N PRO A 115 2.71 37.49 -10.76
CA PRO A 115 4.04 37.83 -10.24
C PRO A 115 4.16 37.80 -8.70
N LYS A 116 3.04 37.91 -7.97
CA LYS A 116 2.96 37.71 -6.52
C LYS A 116 1.97 36.60 -6.15
N GLY A 117 1.95 35.52 -6.93
CA GLY A 117 1.15 34.34 -6.64
C GLY A 117 1.54 33.64 -5.34
N PHE A 118 0.88 32.52 -5.05
CA PHE A 118 0.96 31.82 -3.76
C PHE A 118 2.37 31.34 -3.39
N GLY A 119 3.27 31.18 -4.36
CA GLY A 119 4.67 30.85 -4.15
C GLY A 119 5.55 32.01 -3.66
N HIS A 120 5.05 33.25 -3.69
CA HIS A 120 5.79 34.48 -3.40
C HIS A 120 5.25 35.25 -2.19
N VAL A 121 4.40 34.62 -1.38
CA VAL A 121 3.80 35.20 -0.18
C VAL A 121 4.19 34.42 1.08
N VAL A 122 4.09 35.06 2.24
CA VAL A 122 4.35 34.40 3.53
C VAL A 122 3.06 33.75 4.02
N TRP A 123 3.09 32.42 4.18
CA TRP A 123 2.00 31.64 4.75
C TRP A 123 2.10 31.61 6.28
N LYS A 124 0.94 31.56 6.94
CA LYS A 124 0.86 31.35 8.39
C LYS A 124 0.98 29.87 8.71
N VAL A 125 1.91 29.48 9.59
CA VAL A 125 1.94 28.12 10.14
C VAL A 125 0.83 27.99 11.20
N SER A 126 -0.16 27.14 10.93
CA SER A 126 -1.32 26.95 11.82
C SER A 126 -1.21 25.70 12.70
N LYS A 127 -0.48 24.67 12.24
CA LYS A 127 -0.16 23.46 13.02
C LYS A 127 1.24 22.99 12.67
N TYR A 128 2.01 22.56 13.67
CA TYR A 128 3.33 21.98 13.45
C TYR A 128 3.61 20.89 14.49
N LYS A 129 3.93 19.70 13.99
CA LYS A 129 4.39 18.55 14.76
C LYS A 129 5.63 17.98 14.08
N LYS A 130 6.79 18.24 14.67
CA LYS A 130 8.11 17.90 14.12
C LYS A 130 8.33 16.39 13.97
N ASP A 131 7.93 15.60 14.95
CA ASP A 131 8.24 14.17 15.07
C ASP A 131 7.07 13.36 15.68
N GLY A 132 7.33 12.09 16.01
CA GLY A 132 6.34 11.15 16.53
C GLY A 132 5.69 10.27 15.46
N PRO A 133 4.56 9.60 15.77
CA PRO A 133 3.98 8.61 14.85
C PRO A 133 3.43 9.22 13.56
N HIS A 134 3.02 10.50 13.58
CA HIS A 134 2.45 11.23 12.44
C HIS A 134 2.95 12.69 12.36
N PRO A 135 4.23 12.92 12.02
CA PRO A 135 4.81 14.26 11.85
C PRO A 135 4.07 15.01 10.76
N ARG A 136 3.78 16.30 10.98
CA ARG A 136 3.00 17.12 10.04
C ARG A 136 3.17 18.62 10.25
N ILE A 137 3.00 19.39 9.20
CA ILE A 137 2.89 20.86 9.25
C ILE A 137 1.74 21.32 8.36
N THR A 138 0.92 22.24 8.87
CA THR A 138 -0.17 22.90 8.13
C THR A 138 0.11 24.38 8.03
N LEU A 139 0.06 24.90 6.80
CA LEU A 139 0.20 26.31 6.48
C LEU A 139 -1.11 26.84 5.88
N THR A 140 -1.45 28.09 6.16
CA THR A 140 -2.68 28.75 5.69
C THR A 140 -2.37 30.13 5.12
N TYR A 141 -3.08 30.51 4.07
CA TYR A 141 -3.00 31.83 3.45
C TYR A 141 -4.40 32.34 3.11
N HIS A 142 -4.66 33.61 3.39
CA HIS A 142 -5.88 34.31 3.01
C HIS A 142 -5.54 35.24 1.85
N SER A 143 -6.02 34.88 0.66
CA SER A 143 -5.89 35.67 -0.55
C SER A 143 -7.11 36.58 -0.66
N THR A 144 -6.92 37.89 -0.72
CA THR A 144 -8.03 38.86 -0.71
C THR A 144 -8.70 38.98 -2.08
N ASP A 145 -9.94 39.49 -2.12
CA ASP A 145 -10.57 39.92 -3.37
C ASP A 145 -9.66 40.88 -4.17
N GLY A 146 -9.55 40.65 -5.47
CA GLY A 146 -8.70 41.42 -6.39
C GLY A 146 -7.21 41.04 -6.36
N GLU A 147 -6.77 40.13 -5.48
CA GLU A 147 -5.37 39.73 -5.43
C GLU A 147 -4.92 39.11 -6.77
N GLN A 148 -3.91 39.71 -7.39
CA GLN A 148 -3.42 39.36 -8.74
C GLN A 148 -4.50 39.44 -9.85
N GLY A 149 -5.60 40.15 -9.59
CA GLY A 149 -6.75 40.29 -10.50
C GLY A 149 -7.83 39.22 -10.32
N PHE A 150 -7.67 38.27 -9.40
CA PHE A 150 -8.69 37.24 -9.14
C PHE A 150 -9.82 37.77 -8.25
N PRO A 151 -11.10 37.47 -8.58
CA PRO A 151 -12.23 37.86 -7.73
C PRO A 151 -12.33 37.02 -6.46
N GLY A 152 -12.85 37.61 -5.42
CA GLY A 152 -13.24 36.95 -4.17
C GLY A 152 -12.10 36.64 -3.22
N ASP A 153 -12.45 36.61 -1.95
CA ASP A 153 -11.60 36.14 -0.87
C ASP A 153 -11.50 34.62 -0.91
N LEU A 154 -10.28 34.11 -0.76
CA LEU A 154 -9.99 32.69 -0.73
C LEU A 154 -9.14 32.34 0.49
N LEU A 155 -9.62 31.39 1.30
CA LEU A 155 -8.80 30.74 2.32
C LEU A 155 -8.17 29.49 1.73
N ALA A 156 -6.85 29.48 1.59
CA ALA A 156 -6.05 28.35 1.14
C ALA A 156 -5.28 27.72 2.32
N SER A 157 -5.08 26.41 2.27
CA SER A 157 -4.21 25.70 3.22
C SER A 157 -3.49 24.55 2.56
N VAL A 158 -2.29 24.24 3.04
CA VAL A 158 -1.54 23.03 2.67
C VAL A 158 -1.08 22.31 3.93
N THR A 159 -1.19 20.98 3.94
CA THR A 159 -0.61 20.13 4.98
C THR A 159 0.38 19.15 4.39
N TYR A 160 1.61 19.17 4.89
CA TYR A 160 2.63 18.16 4.63
C TYR A 160 2.65 17.18 5.80
N ALA A 161 2.60 15.88 5.55
CA ALA A 161 2.64 14.85 6.59
C ALA A 161 3.47 13.64 6.17
N LEU A 162 4.18 13.04 7.12
CA LEU A 162 4.99 11.84 6.91
C LEU A 162 4.33 10.59 7.50
N GLU A 163 4.38 9.50 6.74
CA GLU A 163 3.93 8.16 7.12
C GLU A 163 5.00 7.11 6.80
N ASP A 164 4.99 5.98 7.52
CA ASP A 164 5.97 4.90 7.29
C ASP A 164 5.67 4.14 5.98
N PRO A 165 6.71 3.67 5.26
CA PRO A 165 8.13 3.88 5.55
C PRO A 165 8.66 5.24 5.05
N TYR A 166 8.19 5.75 3.91
CA TYR A 166 8.71 6.97 3.25
C TYR A 166 7.61 7.66 2.43
N LYS A 167 6.43 7.84 3.05
CA LYS A 167 5.27 8.44 2.40
C LYS A 167 5.13 9.90 2.81
N LEU A 168 5.15 10.80 1.82
CA LEU A 168 4.85 12.23 1.96
C LEU A 168 3.45 12.52 1.40
N SER A 169 2.53 12.87 2.28
CA SER A 169 1.20 13.35 1.91
C SER A 169 1.20 14.88 1.84
N VAL A 170 0.71 15.44 0.73
CA VAL A 170 0.49 16.88 0.50
C VAL A 170 -1.00 17.12 0.31
N VAL A 171 -1.65 17.71 1.31
CA VAL A 171 -3.09 17.98 1.28
C VAL A 171 -3.32 19.47 1.13
N MET A 172 -3.77 19.89 -0.05
CA MET A 172 -4.14 21.26 -0.37
C MET A 172 -5.65 21.44 -0.26
N LYS A 173 -6.08 22.53 0.35
CA LYS A 173 -7.50 22.90 0.47
C LYS A 173 -7.69 24.36 0.12
N ALA A 174 -8.81 24.67 -0.51
CA ALA A 174 -9.24 26.04 -0.76
C ALA A 174 -10.74 26.22 -0.49
N LYS A 175 -11.10 27.39 0.04
CA LYS A 175 -12.49 27.78 0.31
C LYS A 175 -12.71 29.23 -0.13
N ALA A 176 -13.61 29.44 -1.09
CA ALA A 176 -14.11 30.76 -1.45
C ALA A 176 -14.98 31.28 -0.29
N LEU A 177 -14.81 32.56 0.06
CA LEU A 177 -15.47 33.14 1.23
C LEU A 177 -16.63 34.08 0.88
N ASN A 178 -16.55 34.80 -0.24
CA ASN A 178 -17.53 35.84 -0.58
C ASN A 178 -17.96 35.88 -2.06
N LYS A 179 -17.11 35.46 -3.01
CA LYS A 179 -17.41 35.43 -4.46
C LYS A 179 -16.91 34.13 -5.08
N ALA A 180 -17.53 33.73 -6.19
CA ALA A 180 -17.02 32.65 -7.01
C ALA A 180 -15.65 33.01 -7.60
N THR A 181 -14.73 32.06 -7.64
CA THR A 181 -13.34 32.30 -8.09
C THR A 181 -12.72 31.03 -8.65
N PRO A 182 -11.85 31.11 -9.69
CA PRO A 182 -11.11 29.95 -10.15
C PRO A 182 -10.04 29.55 -9.12
N VAL A 183 -9.88 28.25 -8.89
CA VAL A 183 -8.83 27.68 -8.03
C VAL A 183 -8.22 26.46 -8.70
N ASN A 184 -6.91 26.49 -8.84
CA ASN A 184 -6.10 25.34 -9.22
C ASN A 184 -4.79 25.41 -8.43
N LEU A 185 -4.61 24.54 -7.44
CA LEU A 185 -3.38 24.53 -6.63
C LEU A 185 -2.49 23.39 -7.08
N ALA A 186 -1.18 23.60 -7.10
CA ALA A 186 -0.21 22.54 -7.36
C ALA A 186 1.04 22.70 -6.50
N GLN A 187 1.75 21.59 -6.30
CA GLN A 187 3.05 21.57 -5.63
C GLN A 187 4.14 21.44 -6.70
N HIS A 188 5.07 22.38 -6.73
CA HIS A 188 6.06 22.53 -7.80
C HIS A 188 7.48 22.08 -7.37
N ALA A 189 7.60 20.91 -6.75
CA ALA A 189 8.92 20.34 -6.46
C ALA A 189 9.60 19.88 -7.75
N TYR A 190 10.89 20.22 -7.83
CA TYR A 190 11.80 19.76 -8.86
C TYR A 190 12.50 18.52 -8.29
N TRP A 191 12.12 17.35 -8.76
CA TRP A 191 12.58 16.06 -8.25
C TRP A 191 13.80 15.57 -9.02
N ASN A 192 14.83 15.16 -8.29
CA ASN A 192 15.95 14.39 -8.79
C ASN A 192 16.25 13.25 -7.82
N LEU A 193 15.78 12.04 -8.16
CA LEU A 193 15.88 10.86 -7.30
C LEU A 193 17.33 10.37 -7.09
N GLY A 194 18.27 10.71 -7.98
CA GLY A 194 19.69 10.48 -7.76
C GLY A 194 20.27 11.38 -6.66
N GLY A 195 19.57 12.45 -6.31
CA GLY A 195 20.02 13.54 -5.44
C GLY A 195 20.09 14.85 -6.24
N HIS A 196 19.84 15.99 -5.60
CA HIS A 196 19.79 17.30 -6.29
C HIS A 196 21.09 17.63 -7.05
N ASN A 197 22.22 17.09 -6.63
CA ASN A 197 23.54 17.30 -7.21
C ASN A 197 24.01 16.13 -8.10
N SER A 198 23.10 15.27 -8.56
CA SER A 198 23.45 14.05 -9.30
C SER A 198 23.56 14.22 -10.82
N GLY A 199 23.28 15.42 -11.34
CA GLY A 199 23.28 15.73 -12.77
C GLY A 199 21.87 15.74 -13.36
N ASP A 200 21.75 15.43 -14.65
CA ASP A 200 20.47 15.34 -15.32
C ASP A 200 19.66 14.09 -14.94
N VAL A 201 18.36 14.12 -15.25
CA VAL A 201 17.41 13.03 -14.99
C VAL A 201 17.06 12.23 -16.24
N LEU A 202 17.76 12.42 -17.36
CA LEU A 202 17.37 11.90 -18.67
C LEU A 202 17.32 10.36 -18.70
N SER A 203 18.13 9.72 -17.85
CA SER A 203 18.18 8.26 -17.70
C SER A 203 17.09 7.69 -16.80
N ASN A 204 16.33 8.52 -16.07
CA ASN A 204 15.29 8.04 -15.16
C ASN A 204 14.14 7.43 -15.96
N ASP A 205 13.68 6.25 -15.53
CA ASP A 205 12.49 5.64 -16.10
C ASP A 205 11.25 6.33 -15.52
N VAL A 206 10.37 6.79 -16.41
CA VAL A 206 9.10 7.45 -16.08
C VAL A 206 7.96 6.66 -16.70
N GLN A 207 6.89 6.47 -15.92
CA GLN A 207 5.59 6.00 -16.37
C GLN A 207 4.53 7.01 -15.90
N ILE A 208 3.56 7.33 -16.75
CA ILE A 208 2.41 8.18 -16.41
C ILE A 208 1.14 7.43 -16.80
N PHE A 209 0.21 7.30 -15.87
CA PHE A 209 -1.06 6.58 -16.05
C PHE A 209 -2.12 7.50 -16.69
N ALA A 210 -1.78 8.00 -17.88
CA ALA A 210 -2.62 8.91 -18.66
C ALA A 210 -2.48 8.60 -20.16
N SER A 211 -3.60 8.30 -20.80
CA SER A 211 -3.66 7.97 -22.23
C SER A 211 -3.80 9.20 -23.13
N HIS A 212 -3.94 10.39 -22.55
CA HIS A 212 -4.14 11.65 -23.27
C HIS A 212 -3.25 12.79 -22.74
N ILE A 213 -3.13 13.83 -23.56
CA ILE A 213 -2.56 15.14 -23.20
C ILE A 213 -3.51 16.25 -23.64
N THR A 214 -3.31 17.46 -23.12
CA THR A 214 -3.90 18.70 -23.66
C THR A 214 -2.86 19.42 -24.53
N PRO A 215 -2.91 19.29 -25.87
CA PRO A 215 -1.91 19.90 -26.77
C PRO A 215 -1.86 21.41 -26.58
N LEU A 216 -0.67 21.98 -26.74
CA LEU A 216 -0.40 23.40 -26.55
C LEU A 216 -0.28 24.12 -27.90
N ASP A 217 -0.60 25.41 -27.90
CA ASP A 217 -0.24 26.35 -28.96
C ASP A 217 1.20 26.87 -28.79
N GLN A 218 1.60 27.80 -29.66
CA GLN A 218 2.92 28.44 -29.64
C GLN A 218 3.20 29.30 -28.40
N HIS A 219 2.17 29.63 -27.62
CA HIS A 219 2.25 30.39 -26.37
C HIS A 219 2.14 29.50 -25.13
N PHE A 220 2.25 28.17 -25.31
CA PHE A 220 2.11 27.17 -24.26
C PHE A 220 0.72 27.17 -23.59
N ILE A 221 -0.32 27.63 -24.28
CA ILE A 221 -1.72 27.55 -23.85
C ILE A 221 -2.36 26.30 -24.46
N PRO A 222 -3.14 25.51 -23.70
CA PRO A 222 -3.90 24.40 -24.28
C PRO A 222 -4.80 24.86 -25.41
N THR A 223 -4.88 24.09 -26.50
CA THR A 223 -5.75 24.44 -27.63
C THR A 223 -7.24 24.11 -27.39
N GLY A 224 -7.61 23.71 -26.17
CA GLY A 224 -8.90 23.10 -25.85
C GLY A 224 -9.08 21.63 -26.31
N LYS A 225 -8.11 21.04 -27.03
CA LYS A 225 -8.19 19.64 -27.48
C LYS A 225 -7.68 18.68 -26.40
N ILE A 226 -8.18 17.44 -26.41
CA ILE A 226 -7.62 16.30 -25.66
C ILE A 226 -7.17 15.27 -26.70
N ALA A 227 -5.87 14.98 -26.75
CA ALA A 227 -5.29 14.14 -27.79
C ALA A 227 -4.63 12.88 -27.21
N PRO A 228 -4.74 11.72 -27.87
CA PRO A 228 -4.16 10.49 -27.37
C PRO A 228 -2.63 10.52 -27.43
N VAL A 229 -1.97 9.85 -26.47
CA VAL A 229 -0.50 9.79 -26.42
C VAL A 229 0.09 8.66 -27.26
N LYS A 230 -0.72 7.64 -27.58
CA LYS A 230 -0.26 6.43 -28.28
C LYS A 230 0.46 6.78 -29.58
N ASN A 231 1.64 6.19 -29.79
CA ASN A 231 2.50 6.43 -30.96
C ASN A 231 3.04 7.87 -31.08
N THR A 232 3.00 8.66 -30.00
CA THR A 232 3.61 10.00 -29.96
C THR A 232 4.84 10.03 -29.03
N PRO A 233 5.68 11.07 -29.09
CA PRO A 233 6.75 11.27 -28.11
C PRO A 233 6.27 11.42 -26.66
N TYR A 234 4.96 11.60 -26.44
CA TYR A 234 4.33 11.81 -25.13
C TYR A 234 3.83 10.50 -24.48
N ASP A 235 3.96 9.34 -25.14
CA ASP A 235 3.50 8.05 -24.61
C ASP A 235 4.35 7.58 -23.43
N PHE A 236 3.81 7.67 -22.22
CA PHE A 236 4.42 7.16 -20.99
C PHE A 236 3.57 6.08 -20.33
N LEU A 237 2.66 5.42 -21.07
CA LEU A 237 1.80 4.37 -20.53
C LEU A 237 2.61 3.17 -20.01
N LYS A 238 3.79 2.96 -20.60
CA LYS A 238 4.81 2.01 -20.13
C LYS A 238 6.05 2.76 -19.64
N PRO A 239 6.76 2.22 -18.64
CA PRO A 239 8.01 2.82 -18.16
C PRO A 239 9.04 2.98 -19.28
N ARG A 240 9.62 4.17 -19.39
CA ARG A 240 10.77 4.43 -20.27
C ARG A 240 11.61 5.59 -19.78
N LYS A 241 12.87 5.65 -20.23
CA LYS A 241 13.76 6.79 -19.98
C LYS A 241 13.12 8.10 -20.45
N VAL A 242 13.04 9.11 -19.58
CA VAL A 242 12.41 10.40 -19.91
C VAL A 242 13.07 11.05 -21.12
N GLY A 243 14.41 11.01 -21.23
CA GLY A 243 15.16 11.59 -22.35
C GLY A 243 15.04 10.85 -23.68
N SER A 244 14.42 9.66 -23.72
CA SER A 244 14.46 8.76 -24.89
C SER A 244 13.86 9.32 -26.18
N GLN A 245 12.94 10.28 -26.11
CA GLN A 245 12.25 10.84 -27.27
C GLN A 245 12.52 12.35 -27.46
N PHE A 246 13.48 12.93 -26.74
CA PHE A 246 13.75 14.37 -26.81
C PHE A 246 14.11 14.85 -28.22
N LYS A 247 14.74 14.02 -29.05
CA LYS A 247 15.01 14.34 -30.46
C LYS A 247 13.76 14.59 -31.31
N LYS A 248 12.59 14.17 -30.84
CA LYS A 248 11.28 14.40 -31.48
C LYS A 248 10.53 15.60 -30.87
N LEU A 249 11.15 16.29 -29.92
CA LEU A 249 10.63 17.44 -29.22
C LEU A 249 11.53 18.65 -29.49
N GLN A 250 11.02 19.85 -29.27
CA GLN A 250 11.80 21.07 -29.46
C GLN A 250 12.83 21.28 -28.33
N ASN A 251 12.53 20.87 -27.10
CA ASN A 251 13.42 21.04 -25.95
C ASN A 251 13.31 19.87 -24.96
N GLY A 252 12.15 19.73 -24.32
CA GLY A 252 11.81 18.62 -23.43
C GLY A 252 10.29 18.55 -23.23
N TYR A 253 9.82 17.98 -22.12
CA TYR A 253 8.40 18.00 -21.80
C TYR A 253 8.04 19.23 -20.97
N ASP A 254 6.92 19.85 -21.32
CA ASP A 254 6.17 20.80 -20.51
C ASP A 254 4.70 20.64 -20.93
N ILE A 255 4.04 19.59 -20.45
CA ILE A 255 2.74 19.17 -20.97
C ILE A 255 1.85 18.59 -19.87
N ASN A 256 0.56 18.87 -19.97
CA ASN A 256 -0.47 18.37 -19.05
C ASN A 256 -1.07 17.05 -19.55
N TYR A 257 -1.18 16.08 -18.63
CA TYR A 257 -1.74 14.76 -18.84
C TYR A 257 -3.05 14.59 -18.03
N PRO A 258 -4.23 14.59 -18.69
CA PRO A 258 -5.47 14.11 -18.09
C PRO A 258 -5.37 12.66 -17.60
N LEU A 259 -5.68 12.40 -16.34
CA LEU A 259 -5.56 11.06 -15.74
C LEU A 259 -6.76 10.17 -16.12
N ASP A 260 -6.48 8.91 -16.47
CA ASP A 260 -7.50 7.97 -16.94
C ASP A 260 -8.38 7.41 -15.82
N SER A 261 -7.81 7.24 -14.63
CA SER A 261 -8.50 6.58 -13.50
C SER A 261 -9.65 7.43 -12.97
N THR A 262 -10.78 6.79 -12.66
CA THR A 262 -11.93 7.41 -11.98
C THR A 262 -11.87 7.28 -10.46
N GLU A 263 -10.83 6.63 -9.93
CA GLU A 263 -10.65 6.45 -8.50
C GLU A 263 -10.55 7.79 -7.75
N LYS A 264 -10.90 7.76 -6.47
CA LYS A 264 -10.77 8.94 -5.61
C LYS A 264 -9.31 9.39 -5.48
N LEU A 265 -8.39 8.45 -5.30
CA LEU A 265 -6.94 8.68 -5.23
C LEU A 265 -6.27 7.90 -6.38
N LYS A 266 -6.09 8.56 -7.52
CA LYS A 266 -5.68 7.98 -8.80
C LYS A 266 -4.19 7.67 -8.82
N PRO A 267 -3.76 6.48 -9.25
CA PRO A 267 -2.38 6.28 -9.70
C PRO A 267 -2.02 7.32 -10.76
N THR A 268 -0.89 8.01 -10.59
CA THR A 268 -0.52 9.17 -11.43
C THR A 268 0.75 8.91 -12.23
N ALA A 269 1.85 8.63 -11.54
CA ALA A 269 3.14 8.42 -12.19
C ALA A 269 4.08 7.56 -11.32
N ILE A 270 5.04 6.91 -11.96
CA ILE A 270 6.17 6.24 -11.33
C ILE A 270 7.45 6.79 -11.95
N VAL A 271 8.42 7.13 -11.10
CA VAL A 271 9.75 7.61 -11.51
C VAL A 271 10.79 6.73 -10.83
N HIS A 272 11.75 6.20 -11.57
CA HIS A 272 12.81 5.36 -11.04
C HIS A 272 14.18 5.87 -11.49
N ASP A 273 15.02 6.24 -10.53
CA ASP A 273 16.45 6.38 -10.77
C ASP A 273 17.15 5.07 -10.42
N LYS A 274 17.56 4.32 -11.45
CA LYS A 274 18.24 3.03 -11.29
C LYS A 274 19.58 3.12 -10.57
N LYS A 275 20.25 4.29 -10.64
CA LYS A 275 21.58 4.48 -10.04
C LYS A 275 21.48 4.45 -8.52
N SER A 276 20.65 5.32 -7.94
CA SER A 276 20.35 5.32 -6.50
C SER A 276 19.44 4.15 -6.08
N GLY A 277 18.64 3.61 -7.00
CA GLY A 277 17.60 2.62 -6.68
C GLY A 277 16.38 3.21 -5.97
N ARG A 278 16.26 4.55 -5.94
CA ARG A 278 15.07 5.24 -5.43
C ARG A 278 13.97 5.23 -6.49
N VAL A 279 12.76 4.97 -6.04
CA VAL A 279 11.53 4.99 -6.82
C VAL A 279 10.57 5.98 -6.17
N MET A 280 9.88 6.79 -6.96
CA MET A 280 8.80 7.66 -6.53
C MET A 280 7.52 7.24 -7.23
N SER A 281 6.55 6.77 -6.47
CA SER A 281 5.18 6.55 -6.93
C SER A 281 4.30 7.71 -6.48
N LEU A 282 3.51 8.25 -7.40
CA LEU A 282 2.62 9.39 -7.17
C LEU A 282 1.17 8.96 -7.33
N GLN A 283 0.33 9.35 -6.36
CA GLN A 283 -1.12 9.25 -6.46
C GLN A 283 -1.77 10.60 -6.15
N THR A 284 -2.92 10.89 -6.75
CA THR A 284 -3.58 12.19 -6.57
C THR A 284 -5.11 12.15 -6.70
N THR A 285 -5.78 13.10 -6.06
CA THR A 285 -7.21 13.37 -6.34
C THR A 285 -7.40 14.32 -7.52
N ALA A 286 -6.34 14.97 -8.01
CA ALA A 286 -6.39 15.86 -9.17
C ALA A 286 -6.90 15.15 -10.43
N PRO A 287 -7.50 15.89 -11.39
CA PRO A 287 -7.88 15.33 -12.68
C PRO A 287 -6.70 15.18 -13.65
N ALA A 288 -5.56 15.85 -13.41
CA ALA A 288 -4.41 15.81 -14.32
C ALA A 288 -3.06 15.95 -13.59
N VAL A 289 -1.97 15.74 -14.33
CA VAL A 289 -0.59 16.00 -13.91
C VAL A 289 0.19 16.73 -15.00
N GLN A 290 0.90 17.80 -14.66
CA GLN A 290 1.91 18.42 -15.53
C GLN A 290 3.21 17.62 -15.42
N LEU A 291 3.77 17.22 -16.54
CA LEU A 291 5.17 16.80 -16.63
C LEU A 291 5.99 17.97 -17.18
N TYR A 292 6.95 18.45 -16.38
CA TYR A 292 7.94 19.43 -16.82
C TYR A 292 9.36 18.92 -16.55
N THR A 293 10.24 18.95 -17.54
CA THR A 293 11.61 18.42 -17.43
C THR A 293 12.68 19.50 -17.23
N ALA A 294 12.36 20.63 -16.61
CA ALA A 294 13.35 21.68 -16.30
C ALA A 294 14.15 22.14 -17.53
N ASN A 295 13.45 22.35 -18.65
CA ASN A 295 14.03 22.39 -20.00
C ASN A 295 15.08 23.49 -20.24
N THR A 296 15.03 24.59 -19.48
CA THR A 296 15.90 25.76 -19.64
C THR A 296 16.62 26.14 -18.35
N LEU A 297 16.62 25.26 -17.34
CA LEU A 297 17.09 25.59 -16.01
C LEU A 297 18.61 25.85 -16.00
N VAL A 298 19.03 27.05 -15.61
CA VAL A 298 20.44 27.36 -15.30
C VAL A 298 20.47 28.19 -14.03
N LYS A 299 20.74 27.56 -12.88
CA LYS A 299 20.71 28.21 -11.55
C LYS A 299 21.78 27.63 -10.62
N LYS A 300 22.43 28.47 -9.81
CA LYS A 300 23.26 28.03 -8.70
C LYS A 300 22.36 27.69 -7.51
N GLY A 301 22.28 26.41 -7.15
CA GLY A 301 21.45 25.90 -6.06
C GLY A 301 22.25 25.50 -4.82
N LYS A 302 21.65 24.57 -4.05
CA LYS A 302 22.21 24.03 -2.80
C LYS A 302 23.66 23.61 -2.90
N GLY A 303 24.46 23.92 -1.88
CA GLY A 303 25.88 23.61 -1.81
C GLY A 303 26.70 24.25 -2.93
N GLY A 304 26.16 25.28 -3.60
CA GLY A 304 26.77 25.91 -4.77
C GLY A 304 26.72 25.09 -6.06
N PHE A 305 25.99 23.96 -6.09
CA PHE A 305 25.85 23.14 -7.30
C PHE A 305 25.06 23.89 -8.37
N VAL A 306 25.53 23.87 -9.62
CA VAL A 306 24.84 24.54 -10.73
C VAL A 306 23.86 23.56 -11.39
N TYR A 307 22.57 23.78 -11.19
CA TYR A 307 21.52 23.07 -11.91
C TYR A 307 21.50 23.53 -13.37
N GLN A 308 21.59 22.56 -14.27
CA GLN A 308 21.55 22.70 -15.72
C GLN A 308 20.21 22.21 -16.29
N PRO A 309 19.94 22.40 -17.60
CA PRO A 309 18.74 21.83 -18.22
C PRO A 309 18.58 20.34 -17.87
N TYR A 310 17.35 19.94 -17.59
CA TYR A 310 17.02 18.55 -17.26
C TYR A 310 17.60 18.03 -15.94
N SER A 311 18.06 18.90 -15.03
CA SER A 311 18.49 18.48 -13.69
C SER A 311 17.36 17.92 -12.82
N ALA A 312 16.11 18.02 -13.26
CA ALA A 312 14.94 17.58 -12.50
C ALA A 312 13.73 17.29 -13.39
N ILE A 313 12.75 16.60 -12.81
CA ILE A 313 11.38 16.57 -13.30
C ILE A 313 10.43 17.20 -12.28
N CYS A 314 9.39 17.87 -12.75
CA CYS A 314 8.23 18.27 -11.96
C CYS A 314 7.05 17.38 -12.35
N LEU A 315 6.28 16.97 -11.34
CA LEU A 315 5.02 16.24 -11.49
C LEU A 315 3.94 16.99 -10.72
N GLU A 316 3.39 18.03 -11.35
CA GLU A 316 2.44 18.94 -10.70
C GLU A 316 1.02 18.41 -10.91
N THR A 317 0.45 17.77 -9.91
CA THR A 317 -0.94 17.29 -10.01
C THR A 317 -1.91 18.45 -9.83
N GLN A 318 -2.76 18.67 -10.82
CA GLN A 318 -3.53 19.91 -10.94
C GLN A 318 -4.82 19.71 -11.75
N GLY A 319 -5.65 20.75 -11.80
CA GLY A 319 -6.66 20.95 -12.84
C GLY A 319 -6.03 21.28 -14.20
N PHE A 320 -6.80 21.21 -15.27
CA PHE A 320 -6.27 21.46 -16.61
C PHE A 320 -5.84 22.93 -16.73
N PRO A 321 -4.67 23.23 -17.33
CA PRO A 321 -4.28 24.60 -17.62
C PRO A 321 -5.33 25.31 -18.47
N ASP A 322 -5.47 26.62 -18.27
CA ASP A 322 -6.44 27.49 -18.96
C ASP A 322 -7.92 27.01 -18.96
N ALA A 323 -8.31 26.10 -18.06
CA ALA A 323 -9.68 25.57 -18.00
C ALA A 323 -10.76 26.66 -17.83
N VAL A 324 -10.39 27.83 -17.30
CA VAL A 324 -11.29 29.00 -17.19
C VAL A 324 -11.71 29.58 -18.55
N ASN A 325 -10.95 29.32 -19.61
CA ASN A 325 -11.22 29.76 -20.98
C ASN A 325 -11.62 28.60 -21.92
N HIS A 326 -11.70 27.37 -21.40
CA HIS A 326 -12.10 26.18 -22.15
C HIS A 326 -13.32 25.50 -21.52
N PRO A 327 -14.55 25.80 -21.97
CA PRO A 327 -15.77 25.25 -21.40
C PRO A 327 -15.87 23.72 -21.42
N ASN A 328 -15.12 23.06 -22.30
CA ASN A 328 -15.05 21.60 -22.40
C ASN A 328 -14.06 20.95 -21.43
N PHE A 329 -13.25 21.74 -20.72
CA PHE A 329 -12.37 21.23 -19.66
C PHE A 329 -13.11 21.16 -18.32
N PRO A 330 -12.67 20.29 -17.38
CA PRO A 330 -13.23 20.27 -16.04
C PRO A 330 -13.13 21.64 -15.36
N SER A 331 -14.25 22.13 -14.84
CA SER A 331 -14.31 23.44 -14.21
C SER A 331 -13.39 23.55 -12.99
N THR A 332 -12.71 24.69 -12.89
CA THR A 332 -11.88 25.09 -11.76
C THR A 332 -12.57 26.14 -10.87
N ILE A 333 -13.82 26.50 -11.17
CA ILE A 333 -14.57 27.53 -10.44
C ILE A 333 -15.10 27.00 -9.12
N LEU A 334 -14.80 27.69 -8.03
CA LEU A 334 -15.32 27.45 -6.69
C LEU A 334 -16.50 28.40 -6.40
N THR A 335 -17.69 27.89 -6.07
CA THR A 335 -18.93 28.70 -5.88
C THR A 335 -19.42 28.76 -4.43
N MET A 336 -20.35 29.69 -4.15
CA MET A 336 -21.01 29.86 -2.85
C MET A 336 -22.45 29.33 -2.90
N PRO A 337 -23.02 28.73 -1.82
CA PRO A 337 -22.37 28.28 -0.60
C PRO A 337 -22.12 26.75 -0.68
N SER A 338 -20.95 26.25 -1.12
CA SER A 338 -20.49 24.89 -0.74
C SER A 338 -19.18 24.42 -1.38
N LYS A 339 -18.63 23.37 -0.73
CA LYS A 339 -17.48 22.48 -1.00
C LYS A 339 -16.09 23.12 -0.91
N ILE A 340 -15.29 22.58 0.02
CA ILE A 340 -13.85 22.79 0.07
C ILE A 340 -13.27 22.11 -1.18
N ASN A 341 -12.55 22.86 -2.03
CA ASN A 341 -11.71 22.22 -3.03
C ASN A 341 -10.60 21.50 -2.27
N LEU A 342 -10.57 20.16 -2.39
CA LEU A 342 -9.63 19.29 -1.68
C LEU A 342 -8.79 18.56 -2.72
N LEU A 343 -7.50 18.87 -2.72
CA LEU A 343 -6.50 18.18 -3.51
C LEU A 343 -5.56 17.42 -2.58
N ILE A 344 -5.48 16.10 -2.75
CA ILE A 344 -4.55 15.23 -2.01
C ILE A 344 -3.56 14.68 -3.01
N CYS A 345 -2.28 14.89 -2.75
CA CYS A 345 -1.17 14.28 -3.47
C CYS A 345 -0.41 13.39 -2.48
N VAL A 346 -0.06 12.18 -2.88
CA VAL A 346 0.72 11.26 -2.07
C VAL A 346 1.94 10.86 -2.87
N PHE A 347 3.11 11.30 -2.40
CA PHE A 347 4.40 10.83 -2.89
C PHE A 347 4.84 9.67 -2.01
N ILE A 348 5.02 8.52 -2.61
CA ILE A 348 5.53 7.32 -1.95
C ILE A 348 6.91 7.06 -2.52
N LEU A 349 7.94 7.31 -1.71
CA LEU A 349 9.32 7.10 -2.10
C LEU A 349 9.80 5.75 -1.56
N HIS A 350 10.39 4.87 -2.36
CA HIS A 350 10.88 3.59 -1.85
C HIS A 350 12.20 3.19 -2.51
N LEU A 351 12.95 2.32 -1.83
CA LEU A 351 14.07 1.62 -2.43
C LEU A 351 13.54 0.43 -3.22
N TRP A 352 14.15 0.11 -4.36
CA TRP A 352 13.75 -0.99 -5.25
C TRP A 352 13.66 -2.37 -4.55
N ALA A 353 14.20 -2.51 -3.33
CA ALA A 353 14.03 -3.70 -2.48
C ALA A 353 12.68 -3.78 -1.73
N VAL A 354 11.90 -2.70 -1.67
CA VAL A 354 10.51 -2.68 -1.18
C VAL A 354 9.62 -2.45 -2.38
N ILE A 355 9.44 -3.50 -3.17
CA ILE A 355 8.50 -3.41 -4.28
C ILE A 355 7.09 -3.44 -3.67
N SER A 356 6.41 -2.28 -3.69
CA SER A 356 4.98 -2.30 -3.94
C SER A 356 4.80 -2.61 -5.43
N VAL A 357 4.77 -3.88 -5.81
CA VAL A 357 4.53 -4.26 -7.22
C VAL A 357 3.05 -4.04 -7.47
N THR A 358 2.62 -2.81 -7.75
CA THR A 358 1.31 -2.60 -8.36
C THR A 358 1.43 -3.04 -9.83
N GLY A 359 1.37 -4.36 -10.03
CA GLY A 359 1.49 -5.04 -11.31
C GLY A 359 1.21 -6.53 -11.13
N GLN A 360 0.50 -7.14 -12.07
CA GLN A 360 0.05 -8.55 -12.04
C GLN A 360 1.19 -9.60 -12.15
N ASN A 361 2.44 -9.25 -11.86
CA ASN A 361 3.55 -10.20 -11.94
C ASN A 361 3.51 -11.14 -10.74
N VAL A 362 3.42 -12.45 -11.02
CA VAL A 362 3.53 -13.50 -10.02
C VAL A 362 5.01 -13.75 -9.72
N GLY A 363 5.36 -13.82 -8.44
CA GLY A 363 6.73 -14.03 -7.96
C GLY A 363 6.77 -14.83 -6.68
N VAL A 364 7.96 -15.36 -6.38
CA VAL A 364 8.29 -16.07 -5.13
C VAL A 364 9.22 -15.18 -4.31
N TYR A 365 8.93 -15.08 -3.02
CA TYR A 365 9.59 -14.20 -2.07
C TYR A 365 10.03 -15.02 -0.86
N GLU A 366 11.30 -14.92 -0.48
CA GLU A 366 11.82 -15.60 0.71
C GLU A 366 11.96 -14.59 1.86
N ILE A 367 11.48 -14.96 3.04
CA ILE A 367 11.84 -14.30 4.30
C ILE A 367 12.69 -15.26 5.12
N LYS A 368 13.81 -14.79 5.66
CA LYS A 368 14.82 -15.64 6.30
C LYS A 368 15.39 -15.01 7.57
N LYS A 369 15.59 -15.85 8.59
CA LYS A 369 16.19 -15.48 9.86
C LYS A 369 17.06 -16.64 10.37
N GLY A 370 18.38 -16.54 10.16
CA GLY A 370 19.29 -17.65 10.46
C GLY A 370 19.05 -18.85 9.54
N ASP A 371 18.88 -20.02 10.15
CA ASP A 371 18.51 -21.30 9.53
C ASP A 371 16.99 -21.49 9.36
N PHE A 372 16.18 -20.50 9.78
CA PHE A 372 14.73 -20.48 9.54
C PHE A 372 14.39 -19.68 8.28
N SER A 373 13.74 -20.28 7.29
CA SER A 373 13.27 -19.56 6.10
C SER A 373 11.87 -19.96 5.67
N VAL A 374 11.13 -19.01 5.13
CA VAL A 374 9.77 -19.20 4.59
C VAL A 374 9.70 -18.60 3.20
N LYS A 375 9.23 -19.36 2.23
CA LYS A 375 8.95 -18.87 0.87
C LYS A 375 7.46 -18.64 0.70
N VAL A 376 7.12 -17.51 0.11
CA VAL A 376 5.74 -17.06 -0.15
C VAL A 376 5.61 -16.69 -1.61
N THR A 377 4.51 -17.06 -2.27
CA THR A 377 4.14 -16.49 -3.59
C THR A 377 2.99 -15.52 -3.45
N ASN A 378 2.99 -14.47 -4.28
CA ASN A 378 1.87 -13.54 -4.32
C ASN A 378 0.68 -14.06 -5.13
N TYR A 379 0.76 -15.22 -5.77
CA TYR A 379 -0.44 -15.91 -6.27
C TYR A 379 -1.11 -16.67 -5.12
N GLY A 380 -2.31 -16.25 -4.74
CA GLY A 380 -3.04 -16.84 -3.60
C GLY A 380 -2.46 -16.52 -2.22
N ALA A 381 -1.49 -15.60 -2.14
CA ALA A 381 -0.71 -15.31 -0.94
C ALA A 381 -0.21 -16.57 -0.21
N ARG A 382 0.31 -17.55 -0.98
CA ARG A 382 0.61 -18.89 -0.47
C ARG A 382 1.92 -18.95 0.28
N ILE A 383 1.96 -19.68 1.40
CA ILE A 383 3.20 -20.25 1.94
C ILE A 383 3.56 -21.47 1.09
N ILE A 384 4.71 -21.44 0.43
CA ILE A 384 5.13 -22.54 -0.46
C ILE A 384 6.28 -23.36 0.10
N SER A 385 7.05 -22.83 1.05
CA SER A 385 8.08 -23.59 1.79
C SER A 385 8.27 -23.03 3.19
N VAL A 386 8.62 -23.90 4.14
CA VAL A 386 9.04 -23.54 5.51
C VAL A 386 10.22 -24.44 5.88
N PHE A 387 11.43 -23.90 5.90
CA PHE A 387 12.65 -24.64 6.23
C PHE A 387 13.11 -24.36 7.66
N LEU A 388 13.38 -25.42 8.43
CA LEU A 388 13.94 -25.34 9.79
C LEU A 388 14.72 -26.63 10.14
N PRO A 389 15.66 -26.59 11.10
CA PRO A 389 16.41 -27.77 11.52
C PRO A 389 15.53 -28.82 12.23
N ASP A 390 15.99 -30.06 12.22
CA ASP A 390 15.50 -31.15 13.08
C ASP A 390 16.40 -31.34 14.32
N LYS A 391 16.20 -32.43 15.08
CA LYS A 391 17.02 -32.77 16.27
C LYS A 391 18.48 -33.09 15.96
N HIS A 392 18.82 -33.36 14.71
CA HIS A 392 20.18 -33.62 14.21
C HIS A 392 20.82 -32.37 13.57
N GLY A 393 20.05 -31.29 13.42
CA GLY A 393 20.49 -30.06 12.76
C GLY A 393 20.23 -30.02 11.25
N GLU A 394 19.58 -31.06 10.69
CA GLU A 394 19.27 -31.14 9.26
C GLU A 394 18.07 -30.25 8.92
N ILE A 395 18.27 -29.35 7.96
CA ILE A 395 17.24 -28.39 7.53
C ILE A 395 16.32 -29.05 6.51
N GLY A 396 15.02 -29.10 6.79
CA GLY A 396 14.01 -29.68 5.90
C GLY A 396 12.82 -28.75 5.69
N ASP A 397 12.19 -28.83 4.51
CA ASP A 397 10.94 -28.14 4.20
C ASP A 397 9.75 -28.90 4.79
N VAL A 398 9.03 -28.31 5.74
CA VAL A 398 7.96 -28.98 6.50
C VAL A 398 6.55 -28.71 5.96
N VAL A 399 6.42 -28.12 4.77
CA VAL A 399 5.13 -27.94 4.11
C VAL A 399 5.10 -28.58 2.73
N LEU A 400 3.95 -29.14 2.37
CA LEU A 400 3.71 -29.69 1.04
C LEU A 400 3.50 -28.55 0.03
N GLY A 401 3.74 -28.83 -1.24
CA GLY A 401 3.52 -27.87 -2.31
C GLY A 401 4.07 -28.32 -3.65
N TYR A 402 4.36 -27.35 -4.51
CA TYR A 402 4.91 -27.56 -5.85
C TYR A 402 6.20 -26.77 -6.05
N ASP A 403 6.98 -27.13 -7.08
CA ASP A 403 8.24 -26.45 -7.39
C ASP A 403 8.01 -25.16 -8.20
N THR A 404 6.92 -25.10 -8.99
CA THR A 404 6.67 -24.00 -9.92
C THR A 404 5.34 -23.30 -9.68
N ILE A 405 5.29 -22.01 -10.05
CA ILE A 405 4.06 -21.20 -10.02
C ILE A 405 2.98 -21.78 -10.94
N GLU A 406 3.34 -22.40 -12.04
CA GLU A 406 2.37 -22.94 -13.00
C GLU A 406 1.62 -24.14 -12.43
N GLU A 407 2.30 -24.99 -11.65
CA GLU A 407 1.64 -26.06 -10.90
C GLU A 407 0.66 -25.48 -9.87
N TYR A 408 1.03 -24.40 -9.17
CA TYR A 408 0.11 -23.69 -8.27
C TYR A 408 -1.11 -23.08 -8.96
N LYS A 409 -1.04 -22.70 -10.25
CA LYS A 409 -2.22 -22.22 -10.98
C LYS A 409 -3.18 -23.35 -11.34
N ASN A 410 -2.65 -24.55 -11.58
CA ASN A 410 -3.41 -25.75 -11.89
C ASN A 410 -3.84 -26.54 -10.63
N ASP A 411 -3.42 -26.08 -9.45
CA ASP A 411 -3.71 -26.65 -8.15
C ASP A 411 -5.22 -26.72 -7.83
N THR A 412 -5.65 -27.89 -7.38
CA THR A 412 -7.00 -28.16 -6.89
C THR A 412 -7.06 -28.37 -5.38
N THR A 413 -5.92 -28.48 -4.68
CA THR A 413 -5.85 -28.74 -3.23
C THR A 413 -5.69 -27.47 -2.40
N SER A 414 -5.31 -26.35 -3.03
CA SER A 414 -5.04 -25.07 -2.35
C SER A 414 -3.83 -25.10 -1.41
N PHE A 415 -2.79 -25.87 -1.74
CA PHE A 415 -1.55 -25.95 -0.93
C PHE A 415 -1.03 -24.57 -0.52
N GLY A 416 -1.02 -24.33 0.80
CA GLY A 416 -0.41 -23.16 1.43
C GLY A 416 -1.19 -21.85 1.28
N ALA A 417 -2.34 -21.86 0.62
CA ALA A 417 -3.06 -20.64 0.23
C ALA A 417 -3.69 -19.90 1.40
N LEU A 418 -3.92 -18.61 1.19
CA LEU A 418 -4.90 -17.86 1.97
C LEU A 418 -6.28 -18.06 1.36
N LEU A 419 -7.23 -18.50 2.19
CA LEU A 419 -8.61 -18.76 1.79
C LEU A 419 -9.50 -17.57 2.13
N GLY A 420 -10.45 -17.28 1.24
CA GLY A 420 -11.44 -16.22 1.41
C GLY A 420 -12.19 -15.93 0.11
N ARG A 421 -13.25 -15.12 0.11
CA ARG A 421 -13.68 -14.21 1.20
C ARG A 421 -14.18 -14.91 2.48
N VAL A 422 -14.75 -16.10 2.33
CA VAL A 422 -15.14 -16.98 3.45
C VAL A 422 -14.49 -18.36 3.26
N ALA A 423 -13.62 -18.73 4.20
CA ALA A 423 -13.01 -20.05 4.31
C ALA A 423 -14.04 -21.11 4.68
N ASN A 424 -13.76 -22.36 4.29
CA ASN A 424 -14.65 -23.52 4.38
C ASN A 424 -15.98 -23.31 3.61
N ARG A 425 -17.01 -24.10 3.92
CA ARG A 425 -18.25 -24.16 3.15
C ARG A 425 -19.30 -23.14 3.60
N ILE A 426 -20.11 -22.69 2.65
CA ILE A 426 -21.41 -22.05 2.85
C ILE A 426 -22.48 -22.95 2.20
N GLY A 427 -23.43 -23.41 3.02
CA GLY A 427 -24.49 -24.33 2.63
C GLY A 427 -25.38 -23.76 1.54
N GLY A 428 -25.67 -24.57 0.50
CA GLY A 428 -26.52 -24.17 -0.63
C GLY A 428 -25.99 -23.01 -1.47
N ALA A 429 -24.72 -22.64 -1.30
CA ALA A 429 -24.08 -21.51 -1.97
C ALA A 429 -24.88 -20.20 -1.81
N GLN A 430 -25.46 -19.97 -0.63
CA GLN A 430 -26.24 -18.77 -0.38
C GLN A 430 -26.30 -18.44 1.11
N PHE A 431 -26.61 -17.18 1.42
CA PHE A 431 -26.93 -16.75 2.78
C PHE A 431 -27.87 -15.54 2.75
N THR A 432 -28.57 -15.30 3.85
CA THR A 432 -29.44 -14.13 4.00
C THR A 432 -28.83 -13.15 5.00
N MET A 433 -28.69 -11.88 4.61
CA MET A 433 -28.20 -10.82 5.48
C MET A 433 -29.08 -9.58 5.32
N ASN A 434 -29.57 -9.06 6.45
CA ASN A 434 -30.51 -7.91 6.49
C ASN A 434 -31.71 -8.09 5.54
N GLY A 435 -32.30 -9.29 5.54
CA GLY A 435 -33.46 -9.62 4.69
C GLY A 435 -33.15 -9.79 3.20
N THR A 436 -31.90 -9.62 2.77
CA THR A 436 -31.48 -9.82 1.38
C THR A 436 -30.82 -11.19 1.23
N LEU A 437 -31.32 -11.99 0.28
CA LEU A 437 -30.70 -13.27 -0.11
C LEU A 437 -29.54 -13.01 -1.08
N TYR A 438 -28.35 -13.45 -0.71
CA TYR A 438 -27.17 -13.44 -1.57
C TYR A 438 -26.89 -14.84 -2.08
N LYS A 439 -26.77 -14.98 -3.40
CA LYS A 439 -26.36 -16.22 -4.06
C LYS A 439 -24.88 -16.13 -4.42
N LEU A 440 -24.15 -17.17 -4.08
CA LEU A 440 -22.72 -17.35 -4.30
C LEU A 440 -22.48 -18.32 -5.45
N VAL A 441 -21.24 -18.36 -5.91
CA VAL A 441 -20.81 -19.33 -6.91
C VAL A 441 -20.62 -20.70 -6.23
N ALA A 442 -21.44 -21.68 -6.60
CA ALA A 442 -21.25 -23.06 -6.17
C ALA A 442 -20.03 -23.68 -6.87
N ASN A 443 -19.13 -24.26 -6.09
CA ASN A 443 -17.91 -24.92 -6.58
C ASN A 443 -17.61 -26.25 -5.85
N ASP A 444 -18.47 -26.66 -4.93
CA ASP A 444 -18.41 -27.95 -4.23
C ASP A 444 -19.83 -28.52 -4.10
N GLY A 445 -20.27 -29.25 -5.13
CA GLY A 445 -21.66 -29.70 -5.24
C GLY A 445 -22.63 -28.51 -5.27
N ALA A 446 -23.59 -28.50 -4.33
CA ALA A 446 -24.54 -27.40 -4.16
C ALA A 446 -24.01 -26.25 -3.27
N ASN A 447 -22.79 -26.35 -2.76
CA ASN A 447 -22.21 -25.44 -1.78
C ASN A 447 -21.12 -24.55 -2.39
N THR A 448 -20.80 -23.46 -1.70
CA THR A 448 -19.60 -22.65 -1.98
C THR A 448 -18.51 -23.01 -0.98
N LEU A 449 -17.35 -23.40 -1.47
CA LEU A 449 -16.16 -23.75 -0.70
C LEU A 449 -15.05 -22.72 -0.93
N HIS A 450 -14.43 -22.28 0.16
CA HIS A 450 -13.23 -21.43 0.17
C HIS A 450 -13.34 -20.13 -0.64
N GLY A 451 -14.54 -19.56 -0.69
CA GLY A 451 -14.82 -18.28 -1.34
C GLY A 451 -15.07 -18.36 -2.84
N GLY A 452 -15.26 -19.55 -3.42
CA GLY A 452 -15.73 -19.74 -4.79
C GLY A 452 -14.63 -20.14 -5.79
N ILE A 453 -14.95 -20.09 -7.08
CA ILE A 453 -14.10 -20.61 -8.17
C ILE A 453 -12.83 -19.77 -8.33
N LYS A 454 -12.93 -18.44 -8.16
CA LYS A 454 -11.80 -17.50 -8.12
C LYS A 454 -11.68 -16.86 -6.73
N GLY A 455 -11.80 -17.67 -5.69
CA GLY A 455 -11.50 -17.25 -4.32
C GLY A 455 -10.06 -16.75 -4.15
N PHE A 456 -9.75 -16.28 -2.95
CA PHE A 456 -8.49 -15.58 -2.63
C PHE A 456 -7.22 -16.40 -2.91
N SER A 457 -7.33 -17.73 -3.00
CA SER A 457 -6.26 -18.66 -3.33
C SER A 457 -5.86 -18.65 -4.83
N ARG A 458 -6.65 -18.01 -5.68
CA ARG A 458 -6.51 -18.01 -7.16
C ARG A 458 -6.38 -16.62 -7.79
N VAL A 459 -6.10 -15.61 -6.98
CA VAL A 459 -5.87 -14.23 -7.44
C VAL A 459 -4.42 -13.81 -7.22
N VAL A 460 -3.95 -12.84 -7.98
CA VAL A 460 -2.63 -12.23 -7.77
C VAL A 460 -2.75 -11.12 -6.74
N TRP A 461 -2.09 -11.29 -5.62
CA TRP A 461 -1.99 -10.30 -4.56
C TRP A 461 -0.88 -9.29 -4.88
N ASN A 462 -1.12 -8.04 -4.50
CA ASN A 462 -0.10 -7.02 -4.53
C ASN A 462 0.84 -7.20 -3.33
N VAL A 463 2.14 -7.38 -3.57
CA VAL A 463 3.14 -7.29 -2.50
C VAL A 463 3.26 -5.82 -2.13
N SER A 464 2.92 -5.45 -0.91
CA SER A 464 2.89 -4.05 -0.42
C SER A 464 4.09 -3.71 0.47
N LYS A 465 4.66 -4.72 1.13
CA LYS A 465 5.89 -4.65 1.92
C LYS A 465 6.65 -5.95 1.77
N TYR A 466 7.96 -5.87 1.65
CA TYR A 466 8.83 -7.04 1.64
C TYR A 466 10.17 -6.68 2.26
N GLN A 467 10.57 -7.49 3.23
CA GLN A 467 11.86 -7.44 3.88
C GLN A 467 12.35 -8.88 4.04
N GLN A 468 13.32 -9.26 3.21
CA GLN A 468 13.86 -10.61 3.15
C GLN A 468 14.56 -11.04 4.44
N ASP A 469 15.31 -10.14 5.09
CA ASP A 469 16.14 -10.46 6.25
C ASP A 469 16.17 -9.32 7.31
N GLY A 470 17.02 -9.50 8.33
CA GLY A 470 17.24 -8.51 9.40
C GLY A 470 16.49 -8.79 10.71
N PRO A 471 16.26 -7.77 11.54
CA PRO A 471 15.64 -7.96 12.87
C PRO A 471 14.17 -8.39 12.78
N TYR A 472 13.47 -8.05 11.70
CA TYR A 472 12.06 -8.41 11.49
C TYR A 472 11.79 -8.75 10.01
N PRO A 473 12.23 -9.92 9.52
CA PRO A 473 11.93 -10.37 8.16
C PRO A 473 10.42 -10.57 7.99
N HIS A 474 9.83 -9.96 6.97
CA HIS A 474 8.38 -10.01 6.76
C HIS A 474 7.99 -9.70 5.31
N ILE A 475 6.80 -10.16 4.93
CA ILE A 475 6.13 -9.79 3.67
C ILE A 475 4.67 -9.49 3.95
N THR A 476 4.15 -8.39 3.41
CA THR A 476 2.73 -8.02 3.47
C THR A 476 2.14 -8.02 2.07
N LEU A 477 1.12 -8.83 1.86
CA LEU A 477 0.35 -8.91 0.62
C LEU A 477 -1.02 -8.27 0.81
N THR A 478 -1.54 -7.62 -0.22
CA THR A 478 -2.84 -6.93 -0.21
C THR A 478 -3.66 -7.29 -1.45
N TYR A 479 -4.97 -7.39 -1.28
CA TYR A 479 -5.93 -7.60 -2.37
C TYR A 479 -7.18 -6.76 -2.14
N HIS A 480 -7.74 -6.21 -3.22
CA HIS A 480 -9.04 -5.56 -3.22
C HIS A 480 -10.03 -6.48 -3.91
N SER A 481 -10.96 -7.01 -3.13
CA SER A 481 -12.05 -7.85 -3.62
C SER A 481 -13.26 -6.95 -3.86
N ALA A 482 -13.70 -6.86 -5.11
CA ALA A 482 -14.76 -5.93 -5.50
C ALA A 482 -16.15 -6.34 -4.95
N ASP A 483 -17.07 -5.39 -4.90
CA ASP A 483 -18.50 -5.70 -4.65
C ASP A 483 -19.02 -6.69 -5.71
N GLY A 484 -19.64 -7.78 -5.25
CA GLY A 484 -20.17 -8.86 -6.10
C GLY A 484 -19.15 -9.93 -6.49
N GLU A 485 -17.87 -9.82 -6.11
CA GLU A 485 -16.87 -10.85 -6.40
C GLU A 485 -17.28 -12.21 -5.78
N GLU A 486 -17.36 -13.25 -6.62
CA GLU A 486 -17.87 -14.59 -6.28
C GLU A 486 -19.28 -14.60 -5.63
N GLY A 487 -20.05 -13.51 -5.83
CA GLY A 487 -21.39 -13.31 -5.28
C GLY A 487 -21.44 -12.62 -3.92
N PHE A 488 -20.29 -12.28 -3.31
CA PHE A 488 -20.26 -11.62 -2.01
C PHE A 488 -20.50 -10.11 -2.10
N PRO A 489 -21.31 -9.51 -1.22
CA PRO A 489 -21.56 -8.07 -1.23
C PRO A 489 -20.39 -7.26 -0.68
N GLY A 490 -20.24 -6.03 -1.16
CA GLY A 490 -19.33 -5.02 -0.62
C GLY A 490 -17.89 -5.13 -1.12
N ASP A 491 -17.25 -3.96 -1.25
CA ASP A 491 -15.82 -3.85 -1.51
C ASP A 491 -15.03 -4.19 -0.25
N LEU A 492 -14.08 -5.10 -0.37
CA LEU A 492 -13.27 -5.57 0.75
C LEU A 492 -11.78 -5.35 0.45
N LEU A 493 -11.11 -4.55 1.28
CA LEU A 493 -9.65 -4.50 1.32
C LEU A 493 -9.13 -5.56 2.27
N VAL A 494 -8.28 -6.45 1.77
CA VAL A 494 -7.71 -7.56 2.54
C VAL A 494 -6.20 -7.48 2.51
N SER A 495 -5.57 -7.84 3.62
CA SER A 495 -4.12 -7.97 3.71
C SER A 495 -3.72 -9.18 4.57
N VAL A 496 -2.58 -9.77 4.23
CA VAL A 496 -1.91 -10.77 5.06
C VAL A 496 -0.44 -10.39 5.23
N THR A 497 0.07 -10.53 6.45
CA THR A 497 1.50 -10.36 6.74
C THR A 497 2.07 -11.66 7.29
N TYR A 498 3.10 -12.19 6.64
CA TYR A 498 3.93 -13.28 7.13
C TYR A 498 5.22 -12.67 7.70
N ALA A 499 5.58 -13.01 8.93
CA ALA A 499 6.78 -12.45 9.58
C ALA A 499 7.51 -13.48 10.44
N LEU A 500 8.84 -13.44 10.41
CA LEU A 500 9.70 -14.31 11.21
C LEU A 500 10.16 -13.61 12.49
N LYS A 501 10.15 -14.35 13.61
CA LYS A 501 10.71 -13.93 14.91
C LYS A 501 11.62 -15.03 15.46
N ASN A 502 12.58 -14.63 16.29
CA ASN A 502 13.47 -15.59 16.95
C ASN A 502 12.74 -16.44 18.01
N PRO A 503 13.19 -17.69 18.26
CA PRO A 503 14.15 -18.45 17.44
C PRO A 503 13.51 -19.04 16.17
N TYR A 504 12.33 -19.67 16.26
CA TYR A 504 11.61 -20.25 15.12
C TYR A 504 10.12 -19.94 15.19
N LYS A 505 9.75 -18.68 14.97
CA LYS A 505 8.36 -18.23 15.08
C LYS A 505 7.87 -17.62 13.78
N LEU A 506 6.85 -18.21 13.18
CA LEU A 506 6.14 -17.66 12.02
C LEU A 506 4.83 -17.03 12.48
N SER A 507 4.75 -15.71 12.36
CA SER A 507 3.52 -14.96 12.63
C SER A 507 2.76 -14.72 11.33
N VAL A 508 1.45 -14.98 11.35
CA VAL A 508 0.53 -14.66 10.26
C VAL A 508 -0.52 -13.69 10.78
N VAL A 509 -0.66 -12.53 10.14
CA VAL A 509 -1.67 -11.53 10.52
C VAL A 509 -2.51 -11.18 9.31
N MET A 510 -3.77 -11.57 9.35
CA MET A 510 -4.77 -11.29 8.32
C MET A 510 -5.67 -10.15 8.79
N LYS A 511 -5.95 -9.21 7.90
CA LYS A 511 -6.88 -8.10 8.15
C LYS A 511 -7.79 -7.92 6.97
N ALA A 512 -9.04 -7.59 7.24
CA ALA A 512 -9.97 -7.16 6.21
C ALA A 512 -10.78 -5.95 6.68
N THR A 513 -11.09 -5.04 5.77
CA THR A 513 -11.92 -3.87 6.03
C THR A 513 -12.84 -3.67 4.84
N THR A 514 -14.15 -3.69 5.11
CA THR A 514 -15.13 -3.35 4.09
C THR A 514 -15.22 -1.83 3.92
N LEU A 515 -15.38 -1.38 2.68
CA LEU A 515 -15.40 0.04 2.34
C LEU A 515 -16.82 0.63 2.28
N ASN A 516 -17.85 -0.20 2.05
CA ASN A 516 -19.19 0.30 1.73
C ASN A 516 -20.36 -0.52 2.25
N LYS A 517 -20.25 -1.86 2.38
CA LYS A 517 -21.35 -2.73 2.80
C LYS A 517 -20.90 -3.77 3.82
N ALA A 518 -21.79 -4.17 4.72
CA ALA A 518 -21.51 -5.34 5.55
C ALA A 518 -21.31 -6.58 4.66
N THR A 519 -20.40 -7.48 5.04
CA THR A 519 -20.13 -8.73 4.32
C THR A 519 -19.62 -9.79 5.27
N PRO A 520 -19.90 -11.08 5.04
CA PRO A 520 -19.19 -12.12 5.76
C PRO A 520 -17.71 -12.14 5.36
N VAL A 521 -16.84 -12.34 6.35
CA VAL A 521 -15.41 -12.55 6.17
C VAL A 521 -14.94 -13.64 7.13
N ASN A 522 -14.31 -14.66 6.57
CA ASN A 522 -13.63 -15.70 7.33
C ASN A 522 -12.34 -16.06 6.58
N LEU A 523 -11.18 -15.73 7.13
CA LEU A 523 -9.89 -15.97 6.47
C LEU A 523 -9.12 -17.05 7.21
N ALA A 524 -8.58 -17.99 6.43
CA ALA A 524 -7.78 -19.10 6.93
C ALA A 524 -6.50 -19.27 6.10
N GLN A 525 -5.47 -19.86 6.71
CA GLN A 525 -4.23 -20.25 6.04
C GLN A 525 -4.21 -21.77 5.90
N HIS A 526 -4.07 -22.26 4.66
CA HIS A 526 -4.25 -23.67 4.31
C HIS A 526 -2.91 -24.39 4.04
N SER A 527 -1.93 -24.23 4.94
CA SER A 527 -0.69 -25.00 4.87
C SER A 527 -0.93 -26.46 5.25
N TYR A 528 -0.39 -27.35 4.42
CA TYR A 528 -0.32 -28.78 4.67
C TYR A 528 1.04 -29.07 5.30
N TRP A 529 1.05 -29.39 6.59
CA TRP A 529 2.24 -29.59 7.39
C TRP A 529 2.64 -31.06 7.46
N ASN A 530 3.92 -31.32 7.24
CA ASN A 530 4.57 -32.58 7.60
C ASN A 530 5.91 -32.27 8.28
N LEU A 531 5.95 -32.42 9.61
CA LEU A 531 7.12 -32.03 10.41
C LEU A 531 8.34 -32.93 10.17
N GLY A 532 8.15 -34.15 9.65
CA GLY A 532 9.27 -34.98 9.18
C GLY A 532 9.95 -34.42 7.92
N GLY A 533 9.25 -33.56 7.17
CA GLY A 533 9.63 -33.04 5.86
C GLY A 533 8.55 -33.34 4.83
N HIS A 534 8.43 -32.53 3.78
CA HIS A 534 7.34 -32.69 2.81
C HIS A 534 7.30 -34.07 2.12
N ASN A 535 8.43 -34.77 2.08
CA ASN A 535 8.63 -36.08 1.45
C ASN A 535 8.79 -37.23 2.46
N SER A 536 8.41 -37.04 3.74
CA SER A 536 8.63 -38.04 4.79
C SER A 536 7.54 -39.12 4.91
N GLY A 537 6.57 -39.15 3.98
CA GLY A 537 5.45 -40.11 4.00
C GLY A 537 4.21 -39.56 4.71
N ASP A 538 3.46 -40.44 5.37
CA ASP A 538 2.25 -40.06 6.11
C ASP A 538 2.52 -39.43 7.48
N ILE A 539 1.50 -38.79 8.06
CA ILE A 539 1.54 -38.16 9.39
C ILE A 539 0.92 -39.02 10.50
N LEU A 540 0.62 -40.30 10.25
CA LEU A 540 -0.19 -41.11 11.17
C LEU A 540 0.49 -41.34 12.52
N SER A 541 1.82 -41.37 12.56
CA SER A 541 2.62 -41.46 13.79
C SER A 541 2.82 -40.12 14.51
N ASN A 542 2.39 -38.99 13.93
CA ASN A 542 2.53 -37.70 14.60
C ASN A 542 1.63 -37.65 15.84
N VAL A 543 2.17 -37.14 16.94
CA VAL A 543 1.42 -36.93 18.17
C VAL A 543 0.80 -35.53 18.13
N VAL A 544 -0.51 -35.45 18.31
CA VAL A 544 -1.28 -34.21 18.27
C VAL A 544 -2.04 -34.02 19.59
N GLN A 545 -2.07 -32.79 20.08
CA GLN A 545 -3.02 -32.32 21.08
C GLN A 545 -3.78 -31.12 20.51
N ILE A 546 -5.10 -31.09 20.67
CA ILE A 546 -5.95 -29.97 20.26
C ILE A 546 -6.67 -29.45 21.49
N PHE A 547 -6.55 -28.15 21.77
CA PHE A 547 -7.14 -27.48 22.94
C PHE A 547 -8.59 -27.10 22.64
N ALA A 548 -9.43 -28.11 22.38
CA ALA A 548 -10.82 -27.95 21.99
C ALA A 548 -11.66 -29.16 22.43
N SER A 549 -12.61 -28.91 23.33
CA SER A 549 -13.47 -29.92 23.94
C SER A 549 -14.73 -30.21 23.14
N HIS A 550 -14.99 -29.43 22.08
CA HIS A 550 -16.15 -29.58 21.22
C HIS A 550 -15.78 -29.46 19.74
N ILE A 551 -16.64 -30.00 18.89
CA ILE A 551 -16.62 -29.87 17.42
C ILE A 551 -17.96 -29.31 16.93
N THR A 552 -18.01 -28.88 15.68
CA THR A 552 -19.25 -28.63 14.94
C THR A 552 -19.50 -29.79 13.97
N PRO A 553 -20.33 -30.80 14.33
CA PRO A 553 -20.61 -31.94 13.47
C PRO A 553 -21.17 -31.51 12.12
N VAL A 554 -20.90 -32.33 11.09
CA VAL A 554 -21.28 -32.05 9.71
C VAL A 554 -22.22 -33.11 9.15
N ASP A 555 -23.00 -32.72 8.14
CA ASP A 555 -23.82 -33.64 7.36
C ASP A 555 -23.00 -34.35 6.26
N GLN A 556 -23.69 -35.12 5.40
CA GLN A 556 -23.06 -35.84 4.29
C GLN A 556 -22.41 -34.93 3.23
N SER A 557 -22.77 -33.65 3.19
CA SER A 557 -22.18 -32.64 2.31
C SER A 557 -21.07 -31.84 3.00
N LEU A 558 -20.65 -32.27 4.19
CA LEU A 558 -19.66 -31.62 5.05
C LEU A 558 -20.08 -30.20 5.49
N ILE A 559 -21.39 -29.92 5.52
CA ILE A 559 -21.95 -28.68 6.08
C ILE A 559 -22.23 -28.89 7.56
N PRO A 560 -21.84 -27.97 8.46
CA PRO A 560 -22.19 -28.07 9.87
C PRO A 560 -23.71 -28.17 10.07
N THR A 561 -24.13 -29.01 11.01
CA THR A 561 -25.56 -29.16 11.33
C THR A 561 -26.11 -27.99 12.16
N GLY A 562 -25.22 -27.14 12.69
CA GLY A 562 -25.52 -26.14 13.71
C GLY A 562 -25.30 -26.65 15.14
N GLU A 563 -25.08 -27.95 15.35
CA GLU A 563 -24.78 -28.53 16.66
C GLU A 563 -23.34 -28.20 17.11
N ILE A 564 -23.13 -28.14 18.43
CA ILE A 564 -21.81 -28.12 19.06
C ILE A 564 -21.75 -29.32 20.02
N SER A 565 -20.90 -30.30 19.72
CA SER A 565 -20.90 -31.60 20.41
C SER A 565 -19.56 -31.88 21.07
N PRO A 566 -19.53 -32.53 22.25
CA PRO A 566 -18.29 -32.81 22.95
C PRO A 566 -17.43 -33.84 22.21
N VAL A 567 -16.11 -33.68 22.28
CA VAL A 567 -15.15 -34.64 21.67
C VAL A 567 -14.92 -35.86 22.54
N LYS A 568 -15.20 -35.77 23.86
CA LYS A 568 -14.88 -36.80 24.84
C LYS A 568 -15.51 -38.15 24.46
N ASN A 569 -14.73 -39.22 24.54
CA ASN A 569 -15.13 -40.58 24.17
C ASN A 569 -15.54 -40.75 22.69
N THR A 570 -15.01 -39.90 21.80
CA THR A 570 -15.20 -40.02 20.36
C THR A 570 -13.85 -40.14 19.64
N PRO A 571 -13.82 -40.56 18.36
CA PRO A 571 -12.63 -40.50 17.51
C PRO A 571 -11.99 -39.12 17.43
N TYR A 572 -12.65 -38.04 17.86
CA TYR A 572 -12.20 -36.66 17.80
C TYR A 572 -11.48 -36.18 19.07
N ASP A 573 -11.35 -37.00 20.12
CA ASP A 573 -10.77 -36.60 21.43
C ASP A 573 -9.23 -36.44 21.40
N PHE A 574 -8.75 -35.25 21.02
CA PHE A 574 -7.33 -34.85 21.11
C PHE A 574 -7.05 -33.95 22.33
N LEU A 575 -7.89 -33.96 23.37
CA LEU A 575 -7.65 -33.14 24.57
C LEU A 575 -6.34 -33.51 25.28
N LYS A 576 -5.98 -34.79 25.19
CA LYS A 576 -4.66 -35.31 25.57
C LYS A 576 -3.87 -35.65 24.31
N PRO A 577 -2.53 -35.52 24.37
CA PRO A 577 -1.68 -35.94 23.26
C PRO A 577 -1.92 -37.39 22.85
N ARG A 578 -2.08 -37.60 21.55
CA ARG A 578 -2.18 -38.94 20.96
C ARG A 578 -1.76 -38.94 19.49
N GLU A 579 -1.42 -40.11 18.98
CA GLU A 579 -1.10 -40.30 17.56
C GLU A 579 -2.33 -40.04 16.67
N VAL A 580 -2.13 -39.37 15.54
CA VAL A 580 -3.20 -39.12 14.56
C VAL A 580 -3.83 -40.43 14.09
N GLY A 581 -3.02 -41.47 13.85
CA GLY A 581 -3.48 -42.76 13.34
C GLY A 581 -4.24 -43.63 14.34
N SER A 582 -4.23 -43.29 15.63
CA SER A 582 -4.74 -44.15 16.71
C SER A 582 -6.23 -44.49 16.58
N GLN A 583 -7.04 -43.53 16.12
CA GLN A 583 -8.50 -43.69 15.94
C GLN A 583 -8.99 -43.29 14.55
N ILE A 584 -8.10 -43.00 13.61
CA ILE A 584 -8.48 -42.51 12.27
C ILE A 584 -9.33 -43.52 11.49
N LYS A 585 -9.19 -44.82 11.78
CA LYS A 585 -9.94 -45.92 11.15
C LYS A 585 -11.41 -45.98 11.59
N GLU A 586 -11.78 -45.30 12.68
CA GLU A 586 -13.16 -45.17 13.13
C GLU A 586 -13.93 -44.11 12.30
N LEU A 587 -13.22 -43.38 11.44
CA LEU A 587 -13.75 -42.38 10.52
C LEU A 587 -13.77 -42.92 9.09
N GLN A 588 -14.67 -42.41 8.26
CA GLN A 588 -14.84 -42.89 6.88
C GLN A 588 -13.59 -42.65 6.00
N SER A 589 -12.92 -41.51 6.17
CA SER A 589 -11.77 -41.12 5.34
C SER A 589 -10.62 -40.49 6.13
N GLY A 590 -10.89 -39.92 7.30
CA GLY A 590 -9.92 -39.26 8.17
C GLY A 590 -10.56 -38.04 8.84
N TYR A 591 -9.73 -37.20 9.44
CA TYR A 591 -10.21 -35.96 10.07
C TYR A 591 -10.45 -34.90 9.00
N ASP A 592 -11.63 -34.27 9.05
CA ASP A 592 -12.00 -33.06 8.32
C ASP A 592 -13.12 -32.37 9.10
N ILE A 593 -12.78 -31.79 10.25
CA ILE A 593 -13.77 -31.26 11.19
C ILE A 593 -13.29 -29.96 11.83
N ASN A 594 -14.23 -29.04 12.08
CA ASN A 594 -13.97 -27.82 12.84
C ASN A 594 -14.10 -28.10 14.34
N TYR A 595 -13.02 -27.84 15.06
CA TYR A 595 -12.94 -27.84 16.52
C TYR A 595 -13.26 -26.45 17.08
N VAL A 596 -13.95 -26.41 18.22
CA VAL A 596 -14.27 -25.20 18.99
C VAL A 596 -13.19 -24.97 20.04
N VAL A 597 -12.36 -23.92 19.87
CA VAL A 597 -11.16 -23.70 20.70
C VAL A 597 -11.54 -23.27 22.12
N ASP A 598 -11.05 -24.00 23.12
CA ASP A 598 -11.35 -23.82 24.55
C ASP A 598 -10.51 -22.69 25.17
N SER A 599 -10.72 -21.45 24.74
CA SER A 599 -10.06 -20.32 25.39
C SER A 599 -10.79 -19.01 25.13
N THR A 600 -10.77 -18.12 26.13
CA THR A 600 -11.27 -16.74 26.02
C THR A 600 -10.14 -15.74 25.78
N GLU A 601 -8.89 -16.21 25.71
CA GLU A 601 -7.73 -15.35 25.48
C GLU A 601 -7.76 -14.71 24.07
N LYS A 602 -7.04 -13.59 23.95
CA LYS A 602 -6.88 -12.88 22.67
C LYS A 602 -6.04 -13.68 21.67
N MET A 603 -5.07 -14.45 22.14
CA MET A 603 -4.28 -15.43 21.38
C MET A 603 -4.42 -16.75 22.12
N LYS A 604 -5.21 -17.67 21.56
CA LYS A 604 -5.60 -18.93 22.18
C LYS A 604 -4.59 -20.01 21.82
N PRO A 605 -4.21 -20.92 22.73
CA PRO A 605 -3.58 -22.17 22.33
C PRO A 605 -4.58 -22.98 21.48
N VAL A 606 -4.12 -23.52 20.35
CA VAL A 606 -4.99 -24.24 19.41
C VAL A 606 -4.59 -25.70 19.32
N ALA A 607 -3.33 -25.97 18.97
CA ALA A 607 -2.84 -27.33 18.84
C ALA A 607 -1.32 -27.40 19.03
N ILE A 608 -0.84 -28.55 19.46
CA ILE A 608 0.59 -28.92 19.45
C ILE A 608 0.72 -30.18 18.62
N VAL A 609 1.73 -30.22 17.75
CA VAL A 609 2.09 -31.39 16.96
C VAL A 609 3.55 -31.72 17.18
N TYR A 610 3.84 -33.00 17.33
CA TYR A 610 5.17 -33.55 17.48
C TYR A 610 5.39 -34.68 16.47
N ASP A 611 6.51 -34.62 15.75
CA ASP A 611 7.02 -35.73 14.96
C ASP A 611 8.27 -36.31 15.65
N GLU A 612 8.20 -37.56 16.07
CA GLU A 612 9.27 -38.22 16.83
C GLU A 612 10.55 -38.41 16.02
N LYS A 613 10.41 -38.68 14.72
CA LYS A 613 11.54 -38.98 13.83
C LYS A 613 12.45 -37.78 13.70
N SER A 614 11.92 -36.62 13.32
CA SER A 614 12.66 -35.36 13.25
C SER A 614 12.88 -34.71 14.62
N GLY A 615 12.04 -35.01 15.60
CA GLY A 615 12.03 -34.32 16.90
C GLY A 615 11.45 -32.90 16.84
N ARG A 616 10.91 -32.47 15.68
CA ARG A 616 10.30 -31.14 15.52
C ARG A 616 8.94 -31.08 16.21
N VAL A 617 8.68 -29.93 16.81
CA VAL A 617 7.41 -29.59 17.45
C VAL A 617 6.86 -28.34 16.80
N MET A 618 5.55 -28.30 16.58
CA MET A 618 4.82 -27.10 16.14
C MET A 618 3.70 -26.80 17.14
N ASP A 619 3.81 -25.67 17.83
CA ASP A 619 2.75 -25.07 18.65
C ASP A 619 2.01 -24.01 17.82
N VAL A 620 0.70 -24.13 17.73
CA VAL A 620 -0.20 -23.24 17.01
C VAL A 620 -1.02 -22.43 18.00
N GLN A 621 -0.92 -21.11 17.90
CA GLN A 621 -1.78 -20.17 18.62
C GLN A 621 -2.54 -19.27 17.65
N ALA A 622 -3.81 -18.96 17.93
CA ALA A 622 -4.58 -18.06 17.08
C ALA A 622 -5.65 -17.26 17.82
N SER A 623 -6.09 -16.16 17.22
CA SER A 623 -7.19 -15.35 17.77
C SER A 623 -8.58 -15.87 17.39
N ALA A 624 -8.68 -16.74 16.38
CA ALA A 624 -9.93 -17.30 15.87
C ALA A 624 -10.65 -18.21 16.89
N PRO A 625 -11.98 -18.36 16.78
CA PRO A 625 -12.76 -19.20 17.69
C PRO A 625 -12.70 -20.70 17.36
N GLY A 626 -12.36 -21.08 16.12
CA GLY A 626 -12.30 -22.47 15.68
C GLY A 626 -11.03 -22.81 14.92
N VAL A 627 -10.84 -24.10 14.68
CA VAL A 627 -9.78 -24.65 13.83
C VAL A 627 -10.29 -25.83 13.03
N GLN A 628 -10.14 -25.79 11.70
CA GLN A 628 -10.32 -27.00 10.89
C GLN A 628 -9.10 -27.89 11.09
N PHE A 629 -9.33 -29.13 11.54
CA PHE A 629 -8.31 -30.17 11.53
C PHE A 629 -8.59 -31.12 10.37
N TYR A 630 -7.70 -31.09 9.39
CA TYR A 630 -7.81 -31.89 8.17
C TYR A 630 -6.55 -32.72 7.93
N THR A 631 -6.71 -34.02 7.66
CA THR A 631 -5.59 -34.98 7.51
C THR A 631 -5.36 -35.43 6.06
N ALA A 632 -5.57 -34.55 5.08
CA ALA A 632 -5.23 -34.81 3.67
C ALA A 632 -5.80 -36.14 3.12
N ASN A 633 -7.07 -36.42 3.46
CA ASN A 633 -7.68 -37.76 3.41
C ASN A 633 -7.71 -38.43 2.03
N SER A 634 -7.63 -37.65 0.95
CA SER A 634 -7.71 -38.15 -0.44
C SER A 634 -6.61 -37.60 -1.34
N LEU A 635 -5.50 -37.18 -0.74
CA LEU A 635 -4.42 -36.56 -1.48
C LEU A 635 -3.74 -37.58 -2.40
N ASN A 636 -3.61 -37.24 -3.68
CA ASN A 636 -2.85 -38.01 -4.67
C ASN A 636 -2.26 -37.02 -5.70
N GLN A 637 -1.24 -36.28 -5.29
CA GLN A 637 -0.68 -35.18 -6.08
C GLN A 637 0.83 -35.30 -6.19
N LYS A 638 1.37 -35.07 -7.39
CA LYS A 638 2.81 -34.92 -7.59
C LYS A 638 3.23 -33.53 -7.12
N GLY A 639 4.02 -33.46 -6.06
CA GLY A 639 4.53 -32.23 -5.48
C GLY A 639 6.01 -31.99 -5.74
N LYS A 640 6.63 -31.23 -4.83
CA LYS A 640 8.04 -30.84 -4.87
C LYS A 640 8.99 -32.01 -5.11
N GLY A 641 10.01 -31.79 -5.94
CA GLY A 641 11.02 -32.80 -6.28
C GLY A 641 10.43 -34.03 -6.99
N GLY A 642 9.19 -33.94 -7.50
CA GLY A 642 8.46 -35.04 -8.10
C GLY A 642 7.92 -36.08 -7.13
N TYR A 643 7.98 -35.84 -5.82
CA TYR A 643 7.42 -36.75 -4.81
C TYR A 643 5.90 -36.80 -4.91
N VAL A 644 5.30 -37.99 -4.84
CA VAL A 644 3.85 -38.16 -4.90
C VAL A 644 3.28 -38.18 -3.48
N TYR A 645 2.57 -37.12 -3.11
CA TYR A 645 1.87 -37.03 -1.84
C TYR A 645 0.63 -37.93 -1.85
N GLN A 646 0.65 -38.94 -0.99
CA GLN A 646 -0.40 -39.94 -0.79
C GLN A 646 -1.42 -39.48 0.27
N PRO A 647 -2.54 -40.21 0.47
CA PRO A 647 -3.47 -39.93 1.55
C PRO A 647 -2.74 -39.84 2.90
N HIS A 648 -3.10 -38.85 3.71
CA HIS A 648 -2.49 -38.58 5.00
C HIS A 648 -1.02 -38.14 4.96
N ALA A 649 -0.51 -37.64 3.83
CA ALA A 649 0.84 -37.09 3.74
C ALA A 649 1.07 -35.80 4.57
N ALA A 650 0.00 -35.18 5.09
CA ALA A 650 0.08 -33.96 5.88
C ALA A 650 -1.18 -33.74 6.74
N LEU A 651 -1.05 -32.80 7.66
CA LEU A 651 -2.17 -32.25 8.43
C LEU A 651 -2.30 -30.74 8.21
N CYS A 652 -3.51 -30.21 8.37
CA CYS A 652 -3.81 -28.78 8.31
C CYS A 652 -4.44 -28.32 9.63
N PHE A 653 -4.05 -27.12 10.09
CA PHE A 653 -4.73 -26.40 11.17
C PHE A 653 -5.16 -25.03 10.65
N GLU A 654 -6.33 -25.01 10.04
CA GLU A 654 -6.90 -23.78 9.49
C GLU A 654 -7.67 -23.08 10.61
N THR A 655 -7.03 -22.18 11.35
CA THR A 655 -7.75 -21.42 12.37
C THR A 655 -8.72 -20.46 11.69
N GLN A 656 -9.98 -20.42 12.12
CA GLN A 656 -11.06 -19.77 11.40
C GLN A 656 -12.28 -19.47 12.28
N GLY A 657 -13.22 -18.67 11.78
CA GLY A 657 -14.61 -18.72 12.23
C GLY A 657 -15.26 -20.04 11.83
N PHE A 658 -16.33 -20.44 12.51
CA PHE A 658 -16.96 -21.73 12.24
C PHE A 658 -17.49 -21.79 10.79
N PRO A 659 -17.35 -22.93 10.10
CA PRO A 659 -17.93 -23.11 8.78
C PRO A 659 -19.43 -22.84 8.79
N ASP A 660 -19.96 -22.34 7.68
CA ASP A 660 -21.36 -21.97 7.49
C ASP A 660 -21.98 -21.05 8.56
N ALA A 661 -21.17 -20.34 9.37
CA ALA A 661 -21.66 -19.45 10.43
C ALA A 661 -22.61 -18.34 9.95
N VAL A 662 -22.60 -18.02 8.65
CA VAL A 662 -23.54 -17.08 8.03
C VAL A 662 -24.98 -17.60 7.99
N ASN A 663 -25.17 -18.92 8.07
CA ASN A 663 -26.47 -19.60 8.07
C ASN A 663 -26.84 -20.20 9.43
N HIS A 664 -25.95 -20.15 10.43
CA HIS A 664 -26.18 -20.63 11.79
C HIS A 664 -26.13 -19.48 12.81
N PRO A 665 -27.28 -18.89 13.21
CA PRO A 665 -27.33 -17.78 14.14
C PRO A 665 -26.73 -18.05 15.53
N ASN A 666 -26.63 -19.34 15.91
CA ASN A 666 -26.01 -19.77 17.17
C ASN A 666 -24.47 -19.82 17.11
N PHE A 667 -23.87 -19.68 15.92
CA PHE A 667 -22.41 -19.60 15.77
C PHE A 667 -21.90 -18.15 15.92
N PRO A 668 -20.62 -17.96 16.29
CA PRO A 668 -20.03 -16.62 16.33
C PRO A 668 -20.11 -15.94 14.96
N SER A 669 -20.61 -14.70 14.96
CA SER A 669 -20.80 -13.95 13.72
C SER A 669 -19.49 -13.71 12.98
N THR A 670 -19.52 -13.93 11.66
CA THR A 670 -18.44 -13.61 10.71
C THR A 670 -18.72 -12.35 9.90
N ILE A 671 -19.77 -11.60 10.24
CA ILE A 671 -20.14 -10.36 9.52
C ILE A 671 -19.23 -9.20 9.93
N VAL A 672 -18.65 -8.55 8.92
CA VAL A 672 -17.76 -7.38 9.06
C VAL A 672 -18.49 -6.16 8.53
N THR A 673 -18.42 -5.04 9.27
CA THR A 673 -19.04 -3.76 8.89
C THR A 673 -17.97 -2.69 8.64
N PRO A 674 -18.30 -1.57 7.96
CA PRO A 674 -17.33 -0.50 7.68
C PRO A 674 -16.67 0.09 8.93
N GLU A 675 -17.33 0.01 10.08
CA GLU A 675 -16.87 0.56 11.35
C GLU A 675 -15.90 -0.36 12.10
N LYS A 676 -15.89 -1.67 11.78
CA LYS A 676 -15.13 -2.68 12.53
C LYS A 676 -14.33 -3.58 11.59
N ALA A 677 -13.02 -3.37 11.55
CA ALA A 677 -12.12 -4.23 10.79
C ALA A 677 -12.04 -5.66 11.35
N TYR A 678 -11.96 -6.64 10.44
CA TYR A 678 -11.59 -8.01 10.75
C TYR A 678 -10.09 -8.09 11.03
N VAL A 679 -9.71 -8.80 12.09
CA VAL A 679 -8.31 -9.10 12.40
C VAL A 679 -8.22 -10.53 12.90
N HIS A 680 -7.43 -11.34 12.21
CA HIS A 680 -7.11 -12.70 12.60
C HIS A 680 -5.59 -12.85 12.69
N LYS A 681 -5.12 -13.31 13.85
CA LYS A 681 -3.70 -13.49 14.14
C LYS A 681 -3.43 -14.96 14.41
N MET A 682 -2.34 -15.46 13.84
CA MET A 682 -1.81 -16.79 14.06
C MET A 682 -0.32 -16.68 14.43
N LEU A 683 0.15 -17.61 15.24
CA LEU A 683 1.55 -17.78 15.58
C LEU A 683 1.86 -19.28 15.57
N TYR A 684 2.77 -19.67 14.68
CA TYR A 684 3.40 -20.98 14.71
C TYR A 684 4.72 -20.83 15.45
N THR A 685 4.89 -21.55 16.54
CA THR A 685 6.17 -21.65 17.27
C THR A 685 6.74 -23.03 17.05
N PHE A 686 7.92 -23.09 16.45
CA PHE A 686 8.64 -24.34 16.27
C PHE A 686 9.72 -24.50 17.33
N SER A 687 9.96 -25.74 17.73
CA SER A 687 11.04 -26.12 18.63
C SER A 687 11.48 -27.55 18.36
N ILE A 688 12.56 -27.96 19.04
CA ILE A 688 13.00 -29.35 19.07
C ILE A 688 12.67 -29.92 20.45
N MET A 689 11.96 -31.05 20.47
CA MET A 689 11.64 -31.75 21.70
C MET A 689 12.90 -32.37 22.30
N LYS A 690 13.31 -31.93 23.49
CA LYS A 690 14.32 -32.64 24.30
C LYS A 690 13.72 -33.51 25.40
N TYR A 691 12.55 -33.15 25.95
CA TYR A 691 11.84 -33.93 26.99
C TYR A 691 10.33 -33.59 26.96
N TRP A 692 9.45 -34.55 26.67
CA TRP A 692 7.98 -34.37 26.60
C TRP A 692 7.28 -34.48 27.97
N ASN A 693 7.94 -35.03 29.00
CA ASN A 693 7.30 -35.42 30.26
C ASN A 693 7.07 -34.28 31.29
N SER A 694 6.98 -33.02 30.88
CA SER A 694 6.83 -31.89 31.83
C SER A 694 5.71 -30.89 31.50
N TYR A 695 4.68 -31.30 30.74
CA TYR A 695 3.42 -30.57 30.61
C TYR A 695 2.24 -31.38 31.14
#